data_AF-A0A2N2KAU1-F1
#
_entry.id   AF-A0A2N2KAU1-F1
#
_cell.length_a   1.000
_cell.length_b   1.000
_cell.length_c   1.000
_cell.angle_alpha   90.00
_cell.angle_beta   90.00
_cell.angle_gamma   90.00
#
_symmetry.space_group_name_H-M   'P 1'
#
loop_
_entity.id
_entity.type
_entity.pdbx_description
1 polymer ?
#
loop_
_entity_poly.entity_id
_entity_poly.type
_entity_poly.pdbx_seq_one_letter_code
_entity_poly.pdbx_strand_id
1 'polypeptide(L)'
;MSRTALVVIAVGGGLLLSSPAEPSEPLPPTGTVLQSGQEAIPSIADAPKLKILDSPIIREWSDLYEPVKFMHSKHANVIGDCSICHHRMPREKGDTYGEPVNMAGLREKKAAPVSCTACHAQPFNSKQLQTPGLKGAYHQLCMDCHQESEQVPYARGPVVNSAMVRGPVARTLDTRAPTDCLACHARKVVDHSQLVKLEGPVDGPAVTRNCLTCHANEGQAVLKTAHWNWQGPSPYTVGHEKRNDLGKHHSTVNNFCINLNGNWPECTSCHIGYGWKDANFDFKDPGKIDCLVCHDTTKTYKKAVSGAGFPADKVDLLKVAQQVGRPSRATCGNCHFQRDGGNRGKDGDLSKAMETPGRDHDVHMGVGEKGLNFNCQDCHKTRNHMIAGRSVSVATSEGDLSCEYCHTDKPHIGADMVDFHLNRHTKHVACQTCHIPLFAKDKPTRVSWDWSTAGKDLPEGKDKYGRTTFNKREGSLEWAQAAKPTYAWYNGTVKRYLLGDRVNEKGPTELARPMGSLDDPAGRIYPFKISRAKQISDAVYRTLIAPQLWEGFWKHGDWNKASEQGMRQAGLQYSGRHEFVETVMYRGLTHEVMPKEKALSCAQCHTALTKAPYCGQCHQETPGVDFAALSRRGIDFSQMSQLGSDVQELAGKSNFIDFRSLGYKGDPIEIGGRFGKLLFGRKN
;
A
#
# COMPACT_ATOMS: atom_id res chain seq x y z
N MET A 1 -59.71 34.46 13.24
CA MET A 1 -60.09 33.78 11.99
C MET A 1 -59.76 34.70 10.82
N SER A 2 -59.09 34.17 9.77
CA SER A 2 -58.69 34.87 8.52
C SER A 2 -57.66 36.00 8.71
N ARG A 3 -56.72 36.30 7.80
CA ARG A 3 -56.34 35.81 6.47
C ARG A 3 -54.93 36.36 6.22
N THR A 4 -54.05 35.49 5.74
CA THR A 4 -53.16 35.67 4.58
C THR A 4 -52.72 37.10 4.22
N ALA A 5 -51.41 37.39 4.34
CA ALA A 5 -50.72 38.39 3.53
C ALA A 5 -49.33 37.86 3.15
N LEU A 6 -49.17 37.49 1.88
CA LEU A 6 -47.89 37.29 1.22
C LEU A 6 -47.12 38.62 1.26
N VAL A 7 -45.89 38.62 1.77
CA VAL A 7 -44.93 39.69 1.49
C VAL A 7 -43.85 39.09 0.58
N VAL A 8 -43.88 39.54 -0.67
CA VAL A 8 -42.84 39.38 -1.67
C VAL A 8 -41.67 40.28 -1.26
N ILE A 9 -40.51 39.72 -0.94
CA ILE A 9 -39.26 40.47 -0.82
C ILE A 9 -38.43 40.18 -2.07
N ALA A 10 -38.28 41.22 -2.88
CA ALA A 10 -37.40 41.27 -4.03
C ALA A 10 -35.94 41.14 -3.57
N VAL A 11 -35.23 40.12 -4.06
CA VAL A 11 -33.78 40.00 -3.90
C VAL A 11 -33.13 40.85 -5.00
N GLY A 12 -32.61 42.01 -4.60
CA GLY A 12 -31.75 42.82 -5.45
C GLY A 12 -30.45 42.10 -5.74
N GLY A 13 -30.21 41.82 -7.02
CA GLY A 13 -28.94 41.30 -7.51
C GLY A 13 -27.86 42.38 -7.46
N GLY A 14 -27.00 42.32 -6.43
CA GLY A 14 -25.72 43.01 -6.43
C GLY A 14 -24.69 42.18 -7.18
N LEU A 15 -24.36 42.58 -8.41
CA LEU A 15 -23.16 42.15 -9.11
C LEU A 15 -21.93 42.65 -8.34
N LEU A 16 -21.33 41.80 -7.51
CA LEU A 16 -19.96 41.98 -7.04
C LEU A 16 -19.03 41.54 -8.16
N LEU A 17 -18.53 42.53 -8.91
CA LEU A 17 -17.37 42.38 -9.79
C LEU A 17 -16.17 41.96 -8.92
N SER A 18 -15.75 40.71 -9.06
CA SER A 18 -14.49 40.22 -8.50
C SER A 18 -13.33 40.89 -9.23
N SER A 19 -12.59 41.73 -8.51
CA SER A 19 -11.30 42.24 -8.98
C SER A 19 -10.35 41.06 -9.28
N PRO A 20 -9.56 41.12 -10.36
CA PRO A 20 -8.53 40.12 -10.62
C PRO A 20 -7.49 40.19 -9.50
N ALA A 21 -7.17 39.04 -8.91
CA ALA A 21 -6.09 38.92 -7.95
C ALA A 21 -4.78 39.39 -8.61
N GLU A 22 -4.13 40.37 -7.99
CA GLU A 22 -2.81 40.83 -8.40
C GLU A 22 -1.80 39.66 -8.35
N PRO A 23 -0.88 39.56 -9.32
CA PRO A 23 0.17 38.57 -9.28
C PRO A 23 1.09 38.86 -8.09
N SER A 24 1.21 37.89 -7.19
CA SER A 24 2.16 37.93 -6.07
C SER A 24 3.58 38.24 -6.59
N GLU A 25 4.19 39.29 -6.04
CA GLU A 25 5.56 39.70 -6.36
C GLU A 25 6.58 38.53 -6.23
N PRO A 26 7.60 38.47 -7.10
CA PRO A 26 8.66 37.48 -6.97
C PRO A 26 9.53 37.81 -5.75
N LEU A 27 9.66 36.85 -4.83
CA LEU A 27 10.61 36.90 -3.72
C LEU A 27 12.03 37.22 -4.24
N PRO A 28 12.77 38.13 -3.58
CA PRO A 28 14.11 38.51 -4.02
C PRO A 28 15.08 37.33 -3.93
N PRO A 29 16.09 37.25 -4.82
CA PRO A 29 17.09 36.19 -4.79
C PRO A 29 18.10 36.52 -3.70
N THR A 30 17.83 36.13 -2.45
CA THR A 30 18.89 36.09 -1.44
C THR A 30 19.72 34.83 -1.68
N GLY A 31 20.77 34.99 -2.48
CA GLY A 31 21.90 34.08 -2.48
C GLY A 31 22.59 34.17 -1.13
N THR A 32 22.22 33.27 -0.22
CA THR A 32 22.98 33.04 1.00
C THR A 32 23.84 31.81 0.76
N VAL A 33 25.16 32.01 0.86
CA VAL A 33 26.18 30.98 0.82
C VAL A 33 25.78 29.81 1.72
N LEU A 34 25.64 28.62 1.14
CA LEU A 34 25.49 27.35 1.88
C LEU A 34 26.81 27.08 2.61
N GLN A 35 27.01 27.72 3.76
CA GLN A 35 27.93 27.21 4.76
C GLN A 35 27.31 25.96 5.36
N SER A 36 28.10 24.89 5.49
CA SER A 36 27.81 23.73 6.32
C SER A 36 27.72 24.16 7.78
N GLY A 37 26.63 24.83 8.15
CA GLY A 37 26.36 25.26 9.51
C GLY A 37 26.17 24.03 10.40
N GLN A 38 26.82 24.05 11.57
CA GLN A 38 26.61 23.07 12.64
C GLN A 38 25.13 22.70 12.76
N GLU A 39 24.82 21.40 12.74
CA GLU A 39 23.45 20.91 12.86
C GLU A 39 22.83 21.47 14.14
N ALA A 40 21.76 22.26 13.99
CA ALA A 40 21.06 22.84 15.11
C ALA A 40 20.38 21.72 15.92
N ILE A 41 20.75 21.53 17.18
CA ILE A 41 20.16 20.51 18.07
C ILE A 41 19.15 21.18 19.01
N PRO A 42 17.89 20.75 19.09
CA PRO A 42 17.30 19.64 18.36
C PRO A 42 16.93 20.04 16.91
N SER A 43 17.21 19.13 15.98
CA SER A 43 16.74 19.18 14.58
C SER A 43 15.54 18.27 14.39
N ILE A 44 14.69 18.59 13.41
CA ILE A 44 13.63 17.68 12.95
C ILE A 44 14.23 16.36 12.46
N ALA A 45 15.44 16.40 11.89
CA ALA A 45 16.15 15.21 11.44
C ALA A 45 16.47 14.23 12.58
N ASP A 46 16.66 14.75 13.81
CA ASP A 46 16.98 13.98 15.01
C ASP A 46 15.75 13.29 15.62
N ALA A 47 14.54 13.71 15.23
CA ALA A 47 13.32 13.14 15.76
C ALA A 47 13.23 11.64 15.42
N PRO A 48 13.03 10.76 16.42
CA PRO A 48 12.78 9.35 16.20
C PRO A 48 11.73 9.12 15.11
N LYS A 49 11.94 8.12 14.24
CA LYS A 49 10.97 7.85 13.16
C LYS A 49 9.61 7.45 13.71
N LEU A 50 9.64 6.53 14.67
CA LEU A 50 8.49 6.01 15.41
C LEU A 50 8.86 5.91 16.89
N LYS A 51 7.91 6.22 17.78
CA LYS A 51 8.00 5.92 19.21
C LYS A 51 6.80 5.10 19.63
N ILE A 52 7.03 4.02 20.38
CA ILE A 52 5.94 3.29 21.03
C ILE A 52 5.64 3.97 22.36
N LEU A 53 4.42 4.49 22.51
CA LEU A 53 3.93 5.04 23.77
C LEU A 53 3.33 3.90 24.58
N ASP A 54 4.19 3.23 25.36
CA ASP A 54 3.82 2.23 26.36
C ASP A 54 4.29 2.71 27.74
N SER A 55 3.46 2.51 28.76
CA SER A 55 3.77 2.94 30.13
C SER A 55 3.25 1.92 31.13
N PRO A 56 4.12 1.34 31.99
CA PRO A 56 3.69 0.51 33.11
C PRO A 56 2.68 1.21 34.01
N ILE A 57 2.84 2.51 34.24
CA ILE A 57 1.93 3.32 35.05
C ILE A 57 0.52 3.31 34.44
N ILE A 58 0.39 3.48 33.12
CA ILE A 58 -0.95 3.43 32.49
C ILE A 58 -1.56 2.04 32.61
N ARG A 59 -0.76 0.99 32.42
CA ARG A 59 -1.22 -0.40 32.48
C ARG A 59 -1.67 -0.82 33.88
N GLU A 60 -1.02 -0.31 34.92
CA GLU A 60 -1.42 -0.54 36.31
C GLU A 60 -2.88 -0.13 36.57
N TRP A 61 -3.33 0.98 35.98
CA TRP A 61 -4.69 1.50 36.18
C TRP A 61 -5.68 1.15 35.08
N SER A 62 -5.23 0.89 33.85
CA SER A 62 -6.10 0.72 32.67
C SER A 62 -5.39 0.02 31.51
N ASP A 63 -5.34 -1.32 31.55
CA ASP A 63 -4.68 -2.15 30.52
C ASP A 63 -5.63 -2.64 29.41
N LEU A 64 -6.48 -1.76 28.88
CA LEU A 64 -7.55 -2.12 27.93
C LEU A 64 -7.13 -2.00 26.45
N TYR A 65 -6.06 -1.25 26.16
CA TYR A 65 -5.64 -0.90 24.81
C TYR A 65 -4.17 -1.25 24.58
N GLU A 66 -3.81 -1.51 23.33
CA GLU A 66 -2.43 -1.67 22.90
C GLU A 66 -1.67 -0.33 22.92
N PRO A 67 -0.33 -0.34 23.04
CA PRO A 67 0.47 0.87 22.95
C PRO A 67 0.26 1.65 21.63
N VAL A 68 0.37 2.98 21.70
CA VAL A 68 0.27 3.85 20.53
C VAL A 68 1.60 3.84 19.75
N LYS A 69 1.51 3.60 18.44
CA LYS A 69 2.61 3.78 17.49
C LYS A 69 2.66 5.26 17.06
N PHE A 70 3.40 6.08 17.80
CA PHE A 70 3.50 7.52 17.56
C PHE A 70 4.54 7.84 16.46
N MET A 71 4.08 8.36 15.33
CA MET A 71 4.92 8.75 14.18
C MET A 71 5.65 10.07 14.45
N HIS A 72 6.63 10.03 15.35
CA HIS A 72 7.26 11.23 15.90
C HIS A 72 7.91 12.11 14.82
N SER A 73 8.69 11.54 13.90
CA SER A 73 9.30 12.31 12.80
C SER A 73 8.28 13.01 11.88
N LYS A 74 7.07 12.46 11.71
CA LYS A 74 6.00 13.13 10.95
C LYS A 74 5.52 14.37 11.70
N HIS A 75 5.23 14.23 12.99
CA HIS A 75 4.77 15.34 13.83
C HIS A 75 5.84 16.43 13.89
N ALA A 76 7.11 16.07 14.09
CA ALA A 76 8.21 17.02 14.07
C ALA A 76 8.30 17.77 12.72
N ASN A 77 8.10 17.09 11.59
CA ASN A 77 8.15 17.72 10.27
C ASN A 77 6.95 18.64 9.98
N VAL A 78 5.76 18.27 10.44
CA VAL A 78 4.55 19.08 10.27
C VAL A 78 4.57 20.31 11.16
N ILE A 79 4.98 20.15 12.42
CA ILE A 79 4.90 21.20 13.44
C ILE A 79 6.11 22.15 13.38
N GLY A 80 7.32 21.62 13.13
CA GLY A 80 8.56 22.41 13.05
C GLY A 80 9.07 23.00 14.38
N ASP A 81 8.19 23.19 15.36
CA ASP A 81 8.49 23.64 16.72
C ASP A 81 8.24 22.52 17.74
N CYS A 82 9.32 21.94 18.26
CA CYS A 82 9.23 20.87 19.25
C CYS A 82 8.59 21.32 20.57
N SER A 83 8.62 22.61 20.90
CA SER A 83 8.10 23.14 22.18
C SER A 83 6.58 23.16 22.27
N ILE A 84 5.88 23.03 21.13
CA ILE A 84 4.42 22.87 21.11
C ILE A 84 3.99 21.60 21.84
N CYS A 85 4.75 20.50 21.69
CA CYS A 85 4.49 19.27 22.43
C CYS A 85 5.35 19.14 23.68
N HIS A 86 6.63 19.48 23.57
CA HIS A 86 7.58 19.48 24.67
C HIS A 86 7.60 20.83 25.37
N HIS A 87 6.48 21.18 26.00
CA HIS A 87 6.24 22.51 26.55
C HIS A 87 7.12 22.86 27.77
N ARG A 88 7.68 21.84 28.45
CA ARG A 88 8.50 22.00 29.65
C ARG A 88 9.65 21.00 29.72
N MET A 89 10.72 21.38 30.41
CA MET A 89 11.89 20.56 30.70
C MET A 89 12.21 20.57 32.21
N PRO A 90 12.56 19.44 32.84
CA PRO A 90 13.06 19.42 34.22
C PRO A 90 14.28 20.32 34.39
N ARG A 91 14.31 21.14 35.45
CA ARG A 91 15.48 21.96 35.80
C ARG A 91 16.64 21.12 36.33
N GLU A 92 16.29 20.04 37.02
CA GLU A 92 17.20 19.08 37.61
C GLU A 92 16.56 17.68 37.70
N LYS A 93 17.35 16.67 38.07
CA LYS A 93 16.86 15.29 38.18
C LYS A 93 15.81 15.19 39.30
N GLY A 94 14.59 14.76 38.94
CA GLY A 94 13.48 14.63 39.88
C GLY A 94 12.55 15.84 39.92
N ASP A 95 12.86 16.92 39.20
CA ASP A 95 11.94 18.04 39.02
C ASP A 95 10.75 17.63 38.14
N THR A 96 9.59 17.47 38.77
CA THR A 96 8.33 17.05 38.14
C THR A 96 7.49 18.22 37.65
N TYR A 97 7.89 19.47 37.93
CA TYR A 97 7.20 20.65 37.42
C TYR A 97 7.88 21.20 36.15
N GLY A 98 9.22 21.22 36.14
CA GLY A 98 10.02 21.73 35.02
C GLY A 98 9.91 23.24 34.80
N GLU A 99 10.66 23.74 33.82
CA GLU A 99 10.61 25.10 33.29
C GLU A 99 10.04 25.11 31.86
N PRO A 100 9.30 26.15 31.44
CA PRO A 100 8.88 26.32 30.05
C PRO A 100 10.07 26.38 29.10
N VAL A 101 9.91 25.82 27.90
CA VAL A 101 10.95 25.87 26.86
C VAL A 101 10.43 26.41 25.55
N ASN A 102 11.34 26.92 24.73
CA ASN A 102 11.12 27.27 23.33
C ASN A 102 12.29 26.74 22.49
N MET A 103 12.17 26.78 21.16
CA MET A 103 13.22 26.25 20.27
C MET A 103 14.56 26.98 20.41
N ALA A 104 14.56 28.29 20.69
CA ALA A 104 15.79 29.06 20.85
C ALA A 104 16.59 28.57 22.07
N GLY A 105 15.93 28.43 23.22
CA GLY A 105 16.56 27.94 24.45
C GLY A 105 16.99 26.48 24.35
N LEU A 106 16.22 25.62 23.69
CA LEU A 106 16.64 24.23 23.44
C LEU A 106 17.89 24.18 22.57
N ARG A 107 17.98 25.05 21.55
CA ARG A 107 19.13 25.13 20.65
C ARG A 107 20.38 25.71 21.30
N GLU A 108 20.23 26.75 22.11
CA GLU A 108 21.32 27.33 22.89
C GLU A 108 21.91 26.30 23.85
N LYS A 109 21.04 25.57 24.57
CA LYS A 109 21.44 24.53 25.52
C LYS A 109 21.87 23.21 24.84
N LYS A 110 21.68 23.09 23.52
CA LYS A 110 21.83 21.83 22.75
C LYS A 110 21.10 20.65 23.44
N ALA A 111 19.94 20.93 24.00
CA ALA A 111 19.19 19.99 24.84
C ALA A 111 18.09 19.31 24.03
N ALA A 112 18.10 17.98 24.01
CA ALA A 112 16.99 17.21 23.45
C ALA A 112 15.77 17.29 24.39
N PRO A 113 14.55 17.45 23.86
CA PRO A 113 13.35 17.44 24.67
C PRO A 113 13.14 16.11 25.42
N VAL A 114 12.56 16.15 26.63
CA VAL A 114 12.25 14.95 27.43
C VAL A 114 10.84 14.41 27.15
N SER A 115 10.59 13.17 27.55
CA SER A 115 9.27 12.54 27.47
C SER A 115 8.29 13.09 28.51
N CYS A 116 6.99 13.00 28.22
CA CYS A 116 5.91 13.37 29.14
C CYS A 116 6.06 12.71 30.52
N THR A 117 6.59 11.49 30.58
CA THR A 117 6.81 10.71 31.80
C THR A 117 7.80 11.32 32.78
N ALA A 118 8.59 12.32 32.37
CA ALA A 118 9.49 13.04 33.27
C ALA A 118 8.72 13.85 34.33
N CYS A 119 7.52 14.33 33.96
CA CYS A 119 6.69 15.19 34.80
C CYS A 119 5.30 14.60 35.06
N HIS A 120 4.73 13.88 34.08
CA HIS A 120 3.41 13.25 34.18
C HIS A 120 3.53 11.78 34.59
N ALA A 121 2.92 11.43 35.71
CA ALA A 121 2.98 10.08 36.27
C ALA A 121 1.56 9.55 36.56
N GLN A 122 1.29 9.23 37.83
CA GLN A 122 0.04 8.64 38.31
C GLN A 122 -1.17 9.53 37.98
N PRO A 123 -2.39 8.96 37.83
CA PRO A 123 -3.60 9.71 37.50
C PRO A 123 -3.89 10.88 38.45
N PHE A 124 -3.49 10.75 39.72
CA PHE A 124 -3.67 11.75 40.75
C PHE A 124 -2.38 11.96 41.56
N ASN A 125 -1.99 13.22 41.72
CA ASN A 125 -0.91 13.64 42.61
C ASN A 125 -1.41 14.74 43.55
N SER A 126 -1.58 14.41 44.83
CA SER A 126 -2.11 15.35 45.83
C SER A 126 -1.22 16.59 46.02
N LYS A 127 0.07 16.53 45.67
CA LYS A 127 1.01 17.65 45.76
C LYS A 127 0.99 18.55 44.52
N GLN A 128 0.40 18.11 43.42
CA GLN A 128 0.38 18.81 42.12
C GLN A 128 -0.97 18.63 41.43
N LEU A 129 -2.03 19.16 42.04
CA LEU A 129 -3.41 18.99 41.57
C LEU A 129 -3.66 19.54 40.15
N GLN A 130 -2.82 20.47 39.69
CA GLN A 130 -2.92 21.08 38.37
C GLN A 130 -2.19 20.30 37.26
N THR A 131 -1.39 19.29 37.62
CA THR A 131 -0.65 18.47 36.66
C THR A 131 -1.49 17.23 36.33
N PRO A 132 -1.99 17.07 35.08
CA PRO A 132 -2.73 15.86 34.73
C PRO A 132 -1.82 14.64 34.80
N GLY A 133 -2.37 13.48 35.18
CA GLY A 133 -1.65 12.21 35.06
C GLY A 133 -1.30 11.89 33.60
N LEU A 134 -0.38 10.95 33.38
CA LEU A 134 0.19 10.67 32.05
C LEU A 134 -0.86 10.37 30.97
N LYS A 135 -1.90 9.59 31.32
CA LYS A 135 -3.01 9.31 30.40
C LYS A 135 -3.78 10.57 30.04
N GLY A 136 -4.03 11.46 31.00
CA GLY A 136 -4.70 12.74 30.76
C GLY A 136 -3.85 13.67 29.90
N ALA A 137 -2.55 13.77 30.19
CA ALA A 137 -1.61 14.58 29.43
C ALA A 137 -1.53 14.19 27.96
N TYR A 138 -1.44 12.88 27.65
CA TYR A 138 -1.47 12.41 26.26
C TYR A 138 -2.79 12.77 25.56
N HIS A 139 -3.94 12.47 26.17
CA HIS A 139 -5.22 12.71 25.51
C HIS A 139 -5.50 14.19 25.32
N GLN A 140 -5.23 15.02 26.32
CA GLN A 140 -5.44 16.46 26.21
C GLN A 140 -4.58 17.03 25.07
N LEU A 141 -3.26 16.85 25.12
CA LEU A 141 -2.36 17.43 24.12
C LEU A 141 -2.62 16.89 22.70
N CYS A 142 -2.78 15.57 22.55
CA CYS A 142 -2.99 14.98 21.22
C CYS A 142 -4.37 15.32 20.67
N MET A 143 -5.43 15.21 21.47
CA MET A 143 -6.80 15.40 20.97
C MET A 143 -7.11 16.87 20.73
N ASP A 144 -6.64 17.78 21.59
CA ASP A 144 -6.83 19.23 21.41
C ASP A 144 -6.16 19.66 20.09
N CYS A 145 -4.89 19.28 19.89
CA CYS A 145 -4.18 19.58 18.64
C CYS A 145 -4.85 18.94 17.42
N HIS A 146 -5.29 17.68 17.52
CA HIS A 146 -5.97 17.01 16.40
C HIS A 146 -7.34 17.64 16.07
N GLN A 147 -8.06 18.17 17.07
CA GLN A 147 -9.33 18.85 16.88
C GLN A 147 -9.16 20.26 16.31
N GLU A 148 -8.14 20.99 16.76
CA GLU A 148 -7.84 22.35 16.33
C GLU A 148 -7.12 22.42 14.98
N SER A 149 -6.30 21.42 14.66
CA SER A 149 -5.58 21.39 13.38
C SER A 149 -6.55 21.54 12.21
N GLU A 150 -6.33 22.57 11.38
CA GLU A 150 -7.12 22.75 10.17
C GLU A 150 -7.06 21.48 9.34
N GLN A 151 -8.22 20.85 9.15
CA GLN A 151 -8.37 19.64 8.37
C GLN A 151 -8.36 20.04 6.90
N VAL A 152 -7.23 20.55 6.39
CA VAL A 152 -7.11 20.98 5.00
C VAL A 152 -7.32 19.72 4.14
N PRO A 153 -8.32 19.69 3.25
CA PRO A 153 -8.41 18.64 2.24
C PRO A 153 -7.10 18.68 1.46
N TYR A 154 -6.37 17.57 1.36
CA TYR A 154 -5.18 17.49 0.53
C TYR A 154 -5.62 17.52 -0.94
N ALA A 155 -5.90 18.73 -1.43
CA ALA A 155 -6.22 19.01 -2.80
C ALA A 155 -4.91 19.12 -3.59
N ARG A 156 -4.33 17.97 -3.96
CA ARG A 156 -3.35 17.91 -5.05
C ARG A 156 -3.97 17.25 -6.26
N GLY A 157 -4.45 18.09 -7.17
CA GLY A 157 -5.20 17.69 -8.36
C GLY A 157 -6.63 17.32 -7.99
N PRO A 158 -7.55 17.29 -8.97
CA PRO A 158 -8.88 16.83 -8.67
C PRO A 158 -8.76 15.37 -8.25
N VAL A 159 -8.99 15.12 -6.96
CA VAL A 159 -9.47 13.81 -6.54
C VAL A 159 -10.90 13.74 -7.07
N VAL A 160 -11.05 13.56 -8.39
CA VAL A 160 -12.36 13.51 -9.06
C VAL A 160 -13.21 12.37 -8.48
N ASN A 161 -12.62 11.45 -7.70
CA ASN A 161 -13.32 10.31 -7.10
C ASN A 161 -13.09 10.10 -5.58
N SER A 162 -12.79 11.13 -4.77
CA SER A 162 -12.98 11.04 -3.28
C SER A 162 -14.45 11.28 -2.90
N ALA A 163 -15.29 11.67 -3.87
CA ALA A 163 -16.72 11.86 -3.67
C ALA A 163 -17.55 10.57 -3.47
N MET A 164 -16.97 9.36 -3.42
CA MET A 164 -17.75 8.11 -3.28
C MET A 164 -17.31 7.16 -2.15
N VAL A 165 -16.74 7.67 -1.06
CA VAL A 165 -16.84 7.01 0.26
C VAL A 165 -17.59 7.93 1.23
N ARG A 166 -18.79 8.37 0.83
CA ARG A 166 -19.81 8.93 1.74
C ARG A 166 -20.89 7.89 2.02
N GLY A 167 -20.49 6.69 2.42
CA GLY A 167 -21.39 5.80 3.15
C GLY A 167 -21.34 6.19 4.63
N PRO A 168 -22.46 6.21 5.39
CA PRO A 168 -22.49 6.53 6.82
C PRO A 168 -21.65 5.58 7.72
N VAL A 169 -20.87 4.66 7.13
CA VAL A 169 -20.15 3.57 7.81
C VAL A 169 -18.63 3.63 7.59
N ALA A 170 -18.11 4.46 6.67
CA ALA A 170 -16.68 4.60 6.41
C ALA A 170 -16.26 6.07 6.52
N ARG A 171 -15.47 6.41 7.56
CA ARG A 171 -14.80 7.72 7.68
C ARG A 171 -13.97 7.94 6.41
N THR A 172 -14.17 9.08 5.73
CA THR A 172 -13.22 9.63 4.77
C THR A 172 -11.91 9.90 5.53
N LEU A 173 -10.93 9.01 5.40
CA LEU A 173 -9.66 8.99 6.14
C LEU A 173 -8.58 9.90 5.51
N ASP A 174 -8.97 10.71 4.53
CA ASP A 174 -8.08 11.21 3.50
C ASP A 174 -7.00 12.17 4.02
N THR A 175 -7.21 12.85 5.16
CA THR A 175 -6.20 13.78 5.72
C THR A 175 -6.30 14.07 7.22
N ARG A 176 -7.24 13.45 7.95
CA ARG A 176 -7.56 13.94 9.29
C ARG A 176 -6.68 13.36 10.38
N ALA A 177 -6.20 14.23 11.26
CA ALA A 177 -5.57 13.81 12.50
C ALA A 177 -6.57 12.92 13.30
N PRO A 178 -6.11 11.81 13.92
CA PRO A 178 -7.02 10.85 14.53
C PRO A 178 -7.71 11.45 15.76
N THR A 179 -9.04 11.57 15.71
CA THR A 179 -9.88 12.12 16.79
C THR A 179 -10.74 11.08 17.51
N ASP A 180 -10.48 9.79 17.30
CA ASP A 180 -11.18 8.70 17.99
C ASP A 180 -10.21 7.71 18.64
N CYS A 181 -10.64 7.07 19.73
CA CYS A 181 -9.79 6.17 20.53
C CYS A 181 -9.16 5.04 19.69
N LEU A 182 -9.93 4.46 18.76
CA LEU A 182 -9.50 3.31 17.97
C LEU A 182 -8.56 3.70 16.82
N ALA A 183 -8.44 4.99 16.51
CA ALA A 183 -7.51 5.51 15.50
C ALA A 183 -6.08 5.65 16.03
N CYS A 184 -5.92 5.87 17.33
CA CYS A 184 -4.61 5.96 17.97
C CYS A 184 -4.10 4.60 18.47
N HIS A 185 -4.97 3.81 19.10
CA HIS A 185 -4.61 2.51 19.67
C HIS A 185 -5.74 1.48 19.53
N ALA A 186 -5.37 0.22 19.30
CA ALA A 186 -6.33 -0.87 19.24
C ALA A 186 -6.74 -1.35 20.64
N ARG A 187 -7.94 -1.93 20.77
CA ARG A 187 -8.31 -2.67 21.99
C ARG A 187 -7.48 -3.94 22.09
N LYS A 188 -7.10 -4.31 23.32
CA LYS A 188 -6.52 -5.63 23.59
C LYS A 188 -7.55 -6.72 23.35
N VAL A 189 -7.08 -7.87 22.91
CA VAL A 189 -7.91 -9.06 22.75
C VAL A 189 -8.07 -9.70 24.11
N VAL A 190 -9.31 -10.04 24.48
CA VAL A 190 -9.61 -10.80 25.70
C VAL A 190 -9.12 -12.24 25.54
N ASP A 191 -8.82 -12.92 26.65
CA ASP A 191 -8.45 -14.33 26.59
C ASP A 191 -9.68 -15.19 26.23
N HIS A 192 -9.57 -15.94 25.13
CA HIS A 192 -10.63 -16.80 24.61
C HIS A 192 -10.55 -18.24 25.15
N SER A 193 -9.50 -18.60 25.90
CA SER A 193 -9.25 -19.97 26.36
C SER A 193 -10.41 -20.58 27.16
N GLN A 194 -11.09 -19.75 27.94
CA GLN A 194 -12.26 -20.14 28.76
C GLN A 194 -13.60 -19.74 28.14
N LEU A 195 -13.59 -18.87 27.11
CA LEU A 195 -14.79 -18.33 26.48
C LEU A 195 -15.27 -19.20 25.33
N VAL A 196 -14.35 -19.81 24.58
CA VAL A 196 -14.68 -20.71 23.48
C VAL A 196 -14.96 -22.10 24.02
N LYS A 197 -16.23 -22.50 23.91
CA LYS A 197 -16.73 -23.82 24.33
C LYS A 197 -17.43 -24.47 23.15
N LEU A 198 -16.85 -25.54 22.62
CA LEU A 198 -17.39 -26.30 21.50
C LEU A 198 -17.70 -27.72 21.98
N GLU A 199 -18.94 -28.14 21.84
CA GLU A 199 -19.41 -29.49 22.18
C GLU A 199 -19.68 -30.27 20.89
N GLY A 200 -19.32 -31.56 20.87
CA GLY A 200 -19.48 -32.43 19.69
C GLY A 200 -18.41 -32.25 18.61
N PRO A 201 -18.66 -32.72 17.37
CA PRO A 201 -17.71 -32.59 16.25
C PRO A 201 -17.39 -31.13 15.95
N VAL A 202 -16.11 -30.77 15.99
CA VAL A 202 -15.63 -29.41 15.72
C VAL A 202 -15.27 -29.26 14.25
N ASP A 203 -16.10 -28.55 13.49
CA ASP A 203 -15.81 -28.09 12.13
C ASP A 203 -15.73 -26.56 12.05
N GLY A 204 -15.26 -26.02 10.92
CA GLY A 204 -15.12 -24.57 10.71
C GLY A 204 -16.42 -23.78 10.96
N PRO A 205 -17.56 -24.19 10.36
CA PRO A 205 -18.85 -23.56 10.64
C PRO A 205 -19.29 -23.63 12.11
N ALA A 206 -19.01 -24.72 12.84
CA ALA A 206 -19.31 -24.83 14.27
C ALA A 206 -18.51 -23.82 15.09
N VAL A 207 -17.22 -23.63 14.79
CA VAL A 207 -16.42 -22.56 15.41
C VAL A 207 -17.07 -21.20 15.16
N THR A 208 -17.43 -20.93 13.91
CA THR A 208 -18.01 -19.63 13.52
C THR A 208 -19.32 -19.35 14.23
N ARG A 209 -20.22 -20.33 14.31
CA ARG A 209 -21.46 -20.19 15.08
C ARG A 209 -21.20 -19.86 16.55
N ASN A 210 -20.19 -20.46 17.16
CA ASN A 210 -19.79 -20.11 18.53
C ASN A 210 -19.29 -18.66 18.62
N CYS A 211 -18.40 -18.23 17.72
CA CYS A 211 -17.92 -16.84 17.67
C CYS A 211 -19.08 -15.83 17.53
N LEU A 212 -20.06 -16.12 16.68
CA LEU A 212 -21.20 -15.24 16.42
C LEU A 212 -22.13 -15.04 17.62
N THR A 213 -22.06 -15.89 18.66
CA THR A 213 -22.83 -15.67 19.90
C THR A 213 -22.41 -14.39 20.63
N CYS A 214 -21.15 -13.95 20.46
CA CYS A 214 -20.63 -12.70 21.00
C CYS A 214 -20.30 -11.66 19.91
N HIS A 215 -19.99 -12.10 18.69
CA HIS A 215 -19.49 -11.28 17.59
C HIS A 215 -20.47 -11.17 16.40
N ALA A 216 -21.78 -11.14 16.68
CA ALA A 216 -22.81 -11.05 15.65
C ALA A 216 -22.64 -9.80 14.77
N ASN A 217 -22.26 -8.66 15.37
CA ASN A 217 -22.06 -7.40 14.64
C ASN A 217 -20.86 -7.46 13.70
N GLU A 218 -19.76 -8.07 14.15
CA GLU A 218 -18.57 -8.32 13.34
C GLU A 218 -18.89 -9.25 12.17
N GLY A 219 -19.65 -10.33 12.42
CA GLY A 219 -20.14 -11.21 11.36
C GLY A 219 -20.93 -10.45 10.29
N GLN A 220 -21.88 -9.62 10.69
CA GLN A 220 -22.66 -8.79 9.77
C GLN A 220 -21.82 -7.74 9.04
N ALA A 221 -20.76 -7.24 9.66
CA ALA A 221 -19.84 -6.30 9.02
C ALA A 221 -19.02 -6.99 7.92
N VAL A 222 -18.51 -8.20 8.18
CA VAL A 222 -17.73 -8.99 7.20
C VAL A 222 -18.52 -9.27 5.93
N LEU A 223 -19.83 -9.56 6.02
CA LEU A 223 -20.68 -9.81 4.87
C LEU A 223 -20.74 -8.64 3.86
N LYS A 224 -20.36 -7.43 4.29
CA LYS A 224 -20.36 -6.21 3.45
C LYS A 224 -19.00 -5.94 2.81
N THR A 225 -17.99 -6.75 3.09
CA THR A 225 -16.61 -6.50 2.67
C THR A 225 -16.26 -7.14 1.33
N ALA A 226 -15.26 -6.59 0.67
CA ALA A 226 -14.65 -7.12 -0.54
C ALA A 226 -13.97 -8.47 -0.32
N HIS A 227 -13.43 -8.72 0.88
CA HIS A 227 -12.80 -10.01 1.21
C HIS A 227 -13.84 -11.14 1.22
N TRP A 228 -15.06 -10.87 1.71
CA TRP A 228 -16.17 -11.82 1.69
C TRP A 228 -16.79 -11.95 0.29
N ASN A 229 -17.16 -10.83 -0.34
CA ASN A 229 -17.91 -10.88 -1.60
C ASN A 229 -17.02 -11.14 -2.82
N TRP A 230 -15.69 -10.97 -2.68
CA TRP A 230 -14.73 -10.91 -3.80
C TRP A 230 -15.12 -9.92 -4.90
N GLN A 231 -15.95 -8.94 -4.56
CA GLN A 231 -16.39 -7.83 -5.38
C GLN A 231 -16.80 -6.67 -4.49
N GLY A 232 -16.95 -5.49 -5.07
CA GLY A 232 -17.39 -4.31 -4.34
C GLY A 232 -17.18 -3.02 -5.13
N PRO A 233 -17.26 -1.87 -4.45
CA PRO A 233 -17.10 -0.56 -5.08
C PRO A 233 -15.81 -0.46 -5.89
N SER A 234 -15.93 0.00 -7.14
CA SER A 234 -14.79 0.11 -8.06
C SER A 234 -14.64 1.52 -8.67
N PRO A 235 -14.57 2.58 -7.83
CA PRO A 235 -14.60 3.99 -8.27
C PRO A 235 -13.40 4.42 -9.12
N TYR A 236 -12.36 3.58 -9.21
CA TYR A 236 -11.13 3.84 -9.96
C TYR A 236 -11.06 3.08 -11.29
N THR A 237 -12.11 2.35 -11.66
CA THR A 237 -12.18 1.64 -12.95
C THR A 237 -12.80 2.55 -13.99
N VAL A 238 -12.02 2.95 -14.99
CA VAL A 238 -12.45 3.90 -16.04
C VAL A 238 -13.66 3.36 -16.80
N GLY A 239 -14.73 4.17 -16.87
CA GLY A 239 -16.00 3.83 -17.53
C GLY A 239 -16.92 2.91 -16.71
N HIS A 240 -16.50 2.54 -15.50
CA HIS A 240 -17.21 1.62 -14.61
C HIS A 240 -17.20 2.07 -13.15
N GLU A 241 -17.01 3.36 -12.90
CA GLU A 241 -16.77 3.94 -11.58
C GLU A 241 -17.93 3.69 -10.60
N LYS A 242 -19.16 3.53 -11.12
CA LYS A 242 -20.36 3.30 -10.32
C LYS A 242 -20.67 1.81 -10.06
N ARG A 243 -19.87 0.89 -10.61
CA ARG A 243 -20.10 -0.56 -10.44
C ARG A 243 -19.64 -1.03 -9.06
N ASN A 244 -20.42 -1.93 -8.48
CA ASN A 244 -20.15 -2.60 -7.20
C ASN A 244 -20.01 -4.13 -7.33
N ASP A 245 -20.11 -4.65 -8.56
CA ASP A 245 -20.03 -6.08 -8.91
C ASP A 245 -18.66 -6.47 -9.50
N LEU A 246 -17.72 -5.52 -9.54
CA LEU A 246 -16.37 -5.77 -10.02
C LEU A 246 -15.46 -6.28 -8.90
N GLY A 247 -14.67 -7.31 -9.23
CA GLY A 247 -13.72 -7.99 -8.36
C GLY A 247 -13.44 -9.41 -8.83
N LYS A 248 -12.74 -10.20 -8.02
CA LYS A 248 -12.35 -11.60 -8.32
C LYS A 248 -13.55 -12.53 -8.57
N HIS A 249 -14.74 -12.19 -8.09
CA HIS A 249 -15.91 -13.06 -8.09
C HIS A 249 -16.34 -13.51 -9.51
N HIS A 250 -16.50 -12.58 -10.46
CA HIS A 250 -17.11 -12.92 -11.75
C HIS A 250 -16.33 -12.36 -12.94
N SER A 251 -16.33 -11.03 -13.08
CA SER A 251 -16.08 -10.35 -14.36
C SER A 251 -14.63 -9.96 -14.57
N THR A 252 -13.77 -10.07 -13.55
CA THR A 252 -12.35 -9.73 -13.70
C THR A 252 -11.55 -10.92 -14.19
N VAL A 253 -10.64 -10.64 -15.11
CA VAL A 253 -9.74 -11.63 -15.71
C VAL A 253 -8.31 -11.25 -15.37
N ASN A 254 -7.48 -12.25 -15.08
CA ASN A 254 -6.04 -12.08 -14.95
C ASN A 254 -5.32 -12.95 -16.00
N ASN A 255 -4.01 -12.82 -16.09
CA ASN A 255 -3.18 -13.60 -17.01
C ASN A 255 -2.35 -14.67 -16.30
N PHE A 256 -2.92 -15.25 -15.24
CA PHE A 256 -2.41 -16.41 -14.50
C PHE A 256 -3.44 -17.55 -14.65
N CYS A 257 -4.17 -17.91 -13.59
CA CYS A 257 -5.28 -18.88 -13.65
C CYS A 257 -6.58 -18.31 -14.28
N ILE A 258 -6.48 -17.19 -15.01
CA ILE A 258 -7.51 -16.59 -15.85
C ILE A 258 -8.72 -16.04 -15.08
N ASN A 259 -9.62 -16.89 -14.60
CA ASN A 259 -10.90 -16.48 -14.02
C ASN A 259 -11.47 -17.53 -13.03
N LEU A 260 -12.33 -17.08 -12.11
CA LEU A 260 -12.92 -17.91 -11.07
C LEU A 260 -14.00 -18.87 -11.56
N ASN A 261 -14.79 -18.50 -12.58
CA ASN A 261 -15.95 -19.27 -13.01
C ASN A 261 -15.53 -20.70 -13.42
N GLY A 262 -16.17 -21.71 -12.82
CA GLY A 262 -15.82 -23.12 -13.01
C GLY A 262 -14.64 -23.64 -12.18
N ASN A 263 -13.96 -22.77 -11.44
CA ASN A 263 -12.71 -23.08 -10.72
C ASN A 263 -12.79 -22.84 -9.21
N TRP A 264 -13.99 -22.70 -8.62
CA TRP A 264 -14.14 -22.26 -7.23
C TRP A 264 -13.37 -23.11 -6.21
N PRO A 265 -13.46 -24.45 -6.14
CA PRO A 265 -12.85 -25.21 -5.05
C PRO A 265 -11.34 -24.99 -4.91
N GLU A 266 -10.64 -24.88 -6.03
CA GLU A 266 -9.21 -24.56 -6.08
C GLU A 266 -8.96 -23.11 -5.62
N CYS A 267 -9.72 -22.16 -6.17
CA CYS A 267 -9.49 -20.74 -5.94
C CYS A 267 -9.89 -20.27 -4.53
N THR A 268 -10.97 -20.83 -3.97
CA THR A 268 -11.60 -20.44 -2.70
C THR A 268 -10.92 -21.07 -1.49
N SER A 269 -9.87 -21.87 -1.71
CA SER A 269 -8.83 -22.10 -0.69
C SER A 269 -8.25 -20.79 -0.12
N CYS A 270 -8.31 -19.69 -0.87
CA CYS A 270 -7.94 -18.34 -0.42
C CYS A 270 -9.15 -17.42 -0.08
N HIS A 271 -10.38 -17.93 -0.06
CA HIS A 271 -11.56 -17.16 0.34
C HIS A 271 -11.72 -17.21 1.87
N ILE A 272 -12.26 -16.13 2.46
CA ILE A 272 -12.48 -16.04 3.92
C ILE A 272 -13.80 -16.71 4.34
N GLY A 273 -14.18 -17.79 3.66
CA GLY A 273 -15.40 -18.55 3.94
C GLY A 273 -15.22 -20.05 3.74
N TYR A 274 -16.26 -20.78 4.14
CA TYR A 274 -16.35 -22.24 4.11
C TYR A 274 -17.41 -22.72 3.12
N GLY A 275 -16.99 -23.52 2.13
CA GLY A 275 -17.89 -24.24 1.24
C GLY A 275 -18.26 -23.49 -0.04
N TRP A 276 -17.50 -22.47 -0.44
CA TRP A 276 -17.69 -21.84 -1.75
C TRP A 276 -17.12 -22.71 -2.86
N LYS A 277 -17.92 -23.68 -3.29
CA LYS A 277 -17.55 -24.70 -4.28
C LYS A 277 -18.16 -24.48 -5.68
N ASP A 278 -19.20 -23.65 -5.77
CA ASP A 278 -19.95 -23.37 -7.00
C ASP A 278 -20.68 -22.02 -6.90
N ALA A 279 -21.46 -21.69 -7.93
CA ALA A 279 -22.22 -20.43 -8.03
C ALA A 279 -23.37 -20.29 -7.00
N ASN A 280 -23.76 -21.35 -6.29
CA ASN A 280 -24.87 -21.33 -5.33
C ASN A 280 -24.44 -21.03 -3.90
N PHE A 281 -23.23 -20.49 -3.70
CA PHE A 281 -22.75 -20.11 -2.38
C PHE A 281 -23.60 -19.00 -1.77
N ASP A 282 -24.06 -19.21 -0.54
CA ASP A 282 -24.87 -18.23 0.17
C ASP A 282 -23.99 -17.17 0.85
N PHE A 283 -23.83 -16.02 0.19
CA PHE A 283 -23.11 -14.87 0.72
C PHE A 283 -23.87 -14.11 1.83
N LYS A 284 -25.08 -14.51 2.19
CA LYS A 284 -25.87 -13.89 3.28
C LYS A 284 -25.71 -14.63 4.61
N ASP A 285 -25.12 -15.82 4.61
CA ASP A 285 -24.96 -16.65 5.79
C ASP A 285 -23.65 -16.32 6.54
N PRO A 286 -23.70 -15.61 7.68
CA PRO A 286 -22.50 -15.33 8.48
C PRO A 286 -21.89 -16.59 9.09
N GLY A 287 -22.64 -17.69 9.22
CA GLY A 287 -22.15 -18.97 9.73
C GLY A 287 -21.10 -19.64 8.83
N LYS A 288 -20.94 -19.16 7.60
CA LYS A 288 -19.93 -19.62 6.63
C LYS A 288 -18.66 -18.78 6.62
N ILE A 289 -18.54 -17.74 7.46
CA ILE A 289 -17.32 -16.92 7.55
C ILE A 289 -16.20 -17.74 8.18
N ASP A 290 -15.01 -17.70 7.60
CA ASP A 290 -13.80 -18.24 8.21
C ASP A 290 -13.17 -17.18 9.11
N CYS A 291 -13.56 -17.16 10.40
CA CYS A 291 -12.98 -16.24 11.38
C CYS A 291 -11.49 -16.55 11.66
N LEU A 292 -11.07 -17.81 11.52
CA LEU A 292 -9.77 -18.29 11.99
C LEU A 292 -8.64 -17.93 11.05
N VAL A 293 -8.89 -17.87 9.73
CA VAL A 293 -7.85 -17.59 8.71
C VAL A 293 -7.10 -16.28 8.96
N CYS A 294 -7.79 -15.28 9.53
CA CYS A 294 -7.22 -13.97 9.85
C CYS A 294 -6.80 -13.85 11.33
N HIS A 295 -7.43 -14.60 12.24
CA HIS A 295 -7.30 -14.41 13.69
C HIS A 295 -6.48 -15.49 14.40
N ASP A 296 -6.01 -16.52 13.72
CA ASP A 296 -5.10 -17.53 14.30
C ASP A 296 -3.80 -16.89 14.80
N THR A 297 -3.46 -17.14 16.07
CA THR A 297 -2.14 -16.78 16.63
C THR A 297 -1.24 -17.98 16.87
N THR A 298 -1.76 -19.20 16.69
CA THR A 298 -1.02 -20.46 16.89
C THR A 298 -0.09 -20.77 15.72
N LYS A 299 -0.33 -20.18 14.55
CA LYS A 299 0.33 -20.46 13.27
C LYS A 299 0.10 -21.89 12.76
N THR A 300 -0.92 -22.57 13.27
CA THR A 300 -1.25 -23.94 12.90
C THR A 300 -2.49 -24.03 12.00
N TYR A 301 -3.31 -22.98 11.93
CA TYR A 301 -4.49 -22.97 11.07
C TYR A 301 -4.10 -22.97 9.59
N LYS A 302 -4.66 -23.92 8.83
CA LYS A 302 -4.49 -24.01 7.38
C LYS A 302 -5.76 -24.53 6.74
N LYS A 303 -6.09 -23.96 5.58
CA LYS A 303 -7.18 -24.43 4.72
C LYS A 303 -6.70 -25.60 3.88
N ALA A 304 -7.60 -26.55 3.60
CA ALA A 304 -7.32 -27.65 2.70
C ALA A 304 -7.14 -27.14 1.27
N VAL A 305 -6.14 -27.67 0.57
CA VAL A 305 -5.95 -27.40 -0.87
C VAL A 305 -7.15 -27.94 -1.63
N SER A 306 -7.70 -27.14 -2.54
CA SER A 306 -8.91 -27.47 -3.31
C SER A 306 -10.16 -27.79 -2.46
N GLY A 307 -10.13 -27.52 -1.15
CA GLY A 307 -11.19 -27.88 -0.20
C GLY A 307 -12.33 -26.88 -0.10
N ALA A 308 -12.53 -26.02 -1.12
CA ALA A 308 -13.56 -24.98 -1.13
C ALA A 308 -13.58 -24.08 0.13
N GLY A 309 -12.40 -23.86 0.70
CA GLY A 309 -12.21 -23.04 1.88
C GLY A 309 -12.28 -23.77 3.23
N PHE A 310 -12.59 -25.06 3.29
CA PHE A 310 -12.59 -25.79 4.56
C PHE A 310 -11.18 -25.93 5.18
N PRO A 311 -11.06 -26.02 6.52
CA PRO A 311 -9.80 -26.33 7.19
C PRO A 311 -9.25 -27.71 6.77
N ALA A 312 -7.94 -27.90 6.86
CA ALA A 312 -7.34 -29.23 6.70
C ALA A 312 -7.59 -30.12 7.92
N ASP A 313 -7.77 -31.44 7.72
CA ASP A 313 -8.17 -32.41 8.75
C ASP A 313 -7.29 -32.44 10.02
N LYS A 314 -6.01 -32.06 9.89
CA LYS A 314 -5.03 -32.09 10.99
C LYS A 314 -5.04 -30.83 11.87
N VAL A 315 -5.90 -29.85 11.58
CA VAL A 315 -5.97 -28.61 12.34
C VAL A 315 -6.78 -28.85 13.62
N ASP A 316 -6.18 -28.58 14.77
CA ASP A 316 -6.88 -28.54 16.05
C ASP A 316 -7.69 -27.24 16.15
N LEU A 317 -8.91 -27.28 15.61
CA LEU A 317 -9.79 -26.10 15.52
C LEU A 317 -10.18 -25.54 16.89
N LEU A 318 -10.32 -26.38 17.92
CA LEU A 318 -10.62 -25.92 19.27
C LEU A 318 -9.46 -25.10 19.82
N LYS A 319 -8.23 -25.62 19.72
CA LYS A 319 -7.02 -24.92 20.16
C LYS A 319 -6.83 -23.60 19.41
N VAL A 320 -7.02 -23.60 18.09
CA VAL A 320 -6.93 -22.37 17.28
C VAL A 320 -7.98 -21.35 17.74
N ALA A 321 -9.23 -21.78 17.92
CA ALA A 321 -10.33 -20.91 18.34
C ALA A 321 -10.12 -20.32 19.74
N GLN A 322 -9.55 -21.10 20.68
CA GLN A 322 -9.19 -20.64 22.02
C GLN A 322 -8.03 -19.65 22.06
N GLN A 323 -7.22 -19.58 20.99
CA GLN A 323 -6.03 -18.73 20.88
C GLN A 323 -6.18 -17.69 19.76
N VAL A 324 -7.40 -17.26 19.45
CA VAL A 324 -7.62 -16.17 18.49
C VAL A 324 -7.06 -14.86 19.01
N GLY A 325 -6.61 -14.01 18.09
CA GLY A 325 -5.98 -12.74 18.41
C GLY A 325 -5.97 -11.76 17.26
N ARG A 326 -5.11 -10.74 17.35
CA ARG A 326 -4.95 -9.78 16.26
C ARG A 326 -4.25 -10.45 15.07
N PRO A 327 -4.64 -10.12 13.83
CA PRO A 327 -3.96 -10.60 12.65
C PRO A 327 -2.47 -10.27 12.67
N SER A 328 -1.67 -11.19 12.17
CA SER A 328 -0.24 -11.03 11.91
C SER A 328 0.04 -11.03 10.41
N ARG A 329 1.28 -10.72 10.02
CA ARG A 329 1.71 -10.88 8.62
C ARG A 329 1.53 -12.31 8.09
N ALA A 330 1.68 -13.32 8.96
CA ALA A 330 1.49 -14.72 8.57
C ALA A 330 0.04 -15.04 8.22
N THR A 331 -0.93 -14.57 9.00
CA THR A 331 -2.36 -14.80 8.73
C THR A 331 -2.82 -14.13 7.43
N CYS A 332 -2.37 -12.89 7.15
CA CYS A 332 -2.62 -12.26 5.85
C CYS A 332 -1.91 -13.02 4.72
N GLY A 333 -0.69 -13.48 5.02
CA GLY A 333 0.19 -14.23 4.13
C GLY A 333 -0.35 -15.58 3.67
N ASN A 334 -1.25 -16.21 4.43
CA ASN A 334 -1.91 -17.47 4.04
C ASN A 334 -2.54 -17.38 2.64
N CYS A 335 -3.05 -16.20 2.27
CA CYS A 335 -3.61 -15.95 0.95
C CYS A 335 -2.73 -15.00 0.11
N HIS A 336 -2.12 -13.98 0.72
CA HIS A 336 -1.40 -12.94 -0.02
C HIS A 336 0.04 -13.31 -0.41
N PHE A 337 0.66 -14.31 0.23
CA PHE A 337 2.03 -14.73 -0.12
C PHE A 337 2.04 -15.92 -1.08
N GLN A 338 0.94 -16.66 -1.17
CA GLN A 338 0.86 -17.97 -1.83
C GLN A 338 -0.25 -18.00 -2.89
N ARG A 339 -0.08 -17.25 -3.98
CA ARG A 339 -1.07 -17.12 -5.06
C ARG A 339 -0.59 -17.75 -6.35
N ASP A 340 -1.50 -18.40 -7.06
CA ASP A 340 -1.29 -19.02 -8.37
C ASP A 340 -0.08 -19.98 -8.36
N GLY A 341 -0.23 -21.15 -7.73
CA GLY A 341 0.78 -22.22 -7.74
C GLY A 341 1.90 -22.12 -6.68
N GLY A 342 1.78 -21.21 -5.70
CA GLY A 342 2.62 -21.24 -4.49
C GLY A 342 3.25 -19.89 -4.09
N ASN A 343 4.22 -19.95 -3.17
CA ASN A 343 4.88 -18.76 -2.61
C ASN A 343 5.54 -17.90 -3.70
N ARG A 344 5.15 -16.62 -3.79
CA ARG A 344 5.55 -15.65 -4.84
C ARG A 344 5.12 -15.96 -6.27
N GLY A 345 4.11 -16.81 -6.48
CA GLY A 345 3.63 -17.14 -7.82
C GLY A 345 3.25 -15.89 -8.63
N LYS A 346 2.40 -15.02 -8.07
CA LYS A 346 1.85 -13.83 -8.78
C LYS A 346 2.37 -12.47 -8.32
N ASP A 347 2.58 -12.28 -7.02
CA ASP A 347 2.91 -10.96 -6.46
C ASP A 347 4.40 -10.64 -6.59
N GLY A 348 4.71 -9.38 -6.90
CA GLY A 348 6.09 -8.91 -7.10
C GLY A 348 6.77 -8.51 -5.79
N ASP A 349 6.00 -8.12 -4.78
CA ASP A 349 6.48 -7.43 -3.58
C ASP A 349 5.99 -8.09 -2.27
N LEU A 350 5.36 -9.28 -2.33
CA LEU A 350 4.88 -10.01 -1.17
C LEU A 350 5.24 -11.50 -1.25
N SER A 351 5.78 -12.05 -0.16
CA SER A 351 6.16 -13.46 -0.02
C SER A 351 6.19 -13.91 1.43
N LYS A 352 6.41 -15.20 1.63
CA LYS A 352 6.64 -15.76 2.96
C LYS A 352 7.77 -15.08 3.74
N ALA A 353 8.77 -14.49 3.06
CA ALA A 353 9.82 -13.72 3.75
C ALA A 353 9.26 -12.51 4.53
N MET A 354 8.07 -12.01 4.14
CA MET A 354 7.38 -10.94 4.85
C MET A 354 6.78 -11.36 6.20
N GLU A 355 6.80 -12.64 6.58
CA GLU A 355 6.45 -13.04 7.94
C GLU A 355 7.43 -12.41 8.96
N THR A 356 8.73 -12.44 8.66
CA THR A 356 9.81 -11.92 9.51
C THR A 356 10.96 -11.33 8.66
N PRO A 357 10.70 -10.28 7.84
CA PRO A 357 11.70 -9.76 6.92
C PRO A 357 12.77 -8.97 7.70
N GLY A 358 14.00 -8.89 7.18
CA GLY A 358 14.98 -7.91 7.67
C GLY A 358 14.66 -6.49 7.17
N ARG A 359 15.24 -5.47 7.80
CA ARG A 359 15.08 -4.04 7.39
C ARG A 359 15.42 -3.81 5.91
N ASP A 360 16.42 -4.51 5.39
CA ASP A 360 16.86 -4.33 3.99
C ASP A 360 15.89 -4.93 2.97
N HIS A 361 15.02 -5.84 3.41
CA HIS A 361 13.95 -6.40 2.58
C HIS A 361 12.75 -5.46 2.53
N ASP A 362 12.28 -5.02 3.70
CA ASP A 362 11.24 -4.01 3.87
C ASP A 362 11.46 -3.21 5.17
N VAL A 363 11.58 -1.88 5.10
CA VAL A 363 11.86 -1.04 6.29
C VAL A 363 10.68 -0.95 7.27
N HIS A 364 9.45 -1.11 6.79
CA HIS A 364 8.24 -0.99 7.60
C HIS A 364 7.93 -2.30 8.31
N MET A 365 7.96 -3.41 7.59
CA MET A 365 7.70 -4.75 8.14
C MET A 365 8.94 -5.39 8.76
N GLY A 366 10.12 -4.83 8.50
CA GLY A 366 11.41 -5.33 8.99
C GLY A 366 11.40 -5.58 10.49
N VAL A 367 11.87 -6.75 10.91
CA VAL A 367 12.08 -7.11 12.32
C VAL A 367 13.49 -6.74 12.79
N GLY A 368 13.70 -6.74 14.10
CA GLY A 368 14.98 -6.40 14.74
C GLY A 368 15.09 -4.92 15.15
N GLU A 369 16.21 -4.55 15.77
CA GLU A 369 16.39 -3.25 16.45
C GLU A 369 16.18 -2.02 15.55
N LYS A 370 16.48 -2.15 14.25
CA LYS A 370 16.37 -1.06 13.27
C LYS A 370 15.10 -1.15 12.40
N GLY A 371 14.29 -2.19 12.57
CA GLY A 371 13.05 -2.40 11.82
C GLY A 371 11.83 -1.86 12.58
N LEU A 372 10.78 -1.45 11.87
CA LEU A 372 9.55 -0.93 12.50
C LEU A 372 8.56 -2.04 12.92
N ASN A 373 8.77 -3.27 12.44
CA ASN A 373 7.95 -4.46 12.73
C ASN A 373 6.44 -4.21 12.57
N PHE A 374 6.03 -3.55 11.49
CA PHE A 374 4.63 -3.32 11.19
C PHE A 374 3.93 -4.62 10.78
N ASN A 375 2.73 -4.84 11.28
CA ASN A 375 1.75 -5.74 10.70
C ASN A 375 1.00 -5.03 9.56
N CYS A 376 0.31 -5.79 8.70
CA CYS A 376 -0.38 -5.26 7.53
C CYS A 376 -1.37 -4.14 7.90
N GLN A 377 -2.14 -4.34 8.96
CA GLN A 377 -3.15 -3.40 9.46
C GLN A 377 -2.59 -2.13 10.13
N ASP A 378 -1.28 -2.04 10.34
CA ASP A 378 -0.66 -0.77 10.74
C ASP A 378 -0.77 0.27 9.61
N CYS A 379 -0.73 -0.20 8.37
CA CYS A 379 -0.91 0.60 7.16
C CYS A 379 -2.35 0.46 6.62
N HIS A 380 -2.79 -0.78 6.40
CA HIS A 380 -4.13 -1.14 5.96
C HIS A 380 -5.16 -1.01 7.09
N LYS A 381 -5.39 0.23 7.54
CA LYS A 381 -6.28 0.52 8.67
C LYS A 381 -7.64 -0.15 8.48
N THR A 382 -8.06 -0.92 9.47
CA THR A 382 -9.30 -1.69 9.42
C THR A 382 -10.37 -1.06 10.30
N ARG A 383 -11.59 -0.93 9.79
CA ARG A 383 -12.78 -0.49 10.52
C ARG A 383 -13.98 -1.33 10.10
N ASN A 384 -14.70 -1.88 11.07
CA ASN A 384 -15.84 -2.76 10.80
C ASN A 384 -15.49 -3.86 9.78
N HIS A 385 -14.32 -4.49 9.96
CA HIS A 385 -13.74 -5.49 9.04
C HIS A 385 -13.44 -5.04 7.60
N MET A 386 -13.77 -3.79 7.21
CA MET A 386 -13.33 -3.21 5.93
C MET A 386 -11.85 -2.86 6.04
N ILE A 387 -11.02 -3.45 5.18
CA ILE A 387 -9.56 -3.31 5.22
C ILE A 387 -9.15 -2.25 4.20
N ALA A 388 -8.63 -1.12 4.68
CA ALA A 388 -8.26 -0.01 3.81
C ALA A 388 -7.24 -0.42 2.74
N GLY A 389 -7.44 -0.03 1.49
CA GLY A 389 -6.51 -0.25 0.40
C GLY A 389 -7.16 -0.34 -0.98
N ARG A 390 -6.32 -0.17 -2.01
CA ARG A 390 -6.71 -0.32 -3.41
C ARG A 390 -5.59 -0.97 -4.21
N SER A 391 -5.95 -1.66 -5.30
CA SER A 391 -4.99 -2.35 -6.17
C SER A 391 -5.11 -1.88 -7.62
N VAL A 392 -3.98 -1.84 -8.31
CA VAL A 392 -3.98 -1.71 -9.77
C VAL A 392 -4.58 -2.97 -10.41
N SER A 393 -4.40 -4.14 -9.80
CA SER A 393 -4.78 -5.42 -10.41
C SER A 393 -6.14 -5.98 -9.99
N VAL A 394 -6.77 -5.41 -8.95
CA VAL A 394 -8.11 -5.79 -8.48
C VAL A 394 -8.97 -4.52 -8.49
N ALA A 395 -10.17 -4.61 -9.05
CA ALA A 395 -11.03 -3.45 -9.26
C ALA A 395 -11.59 -2.85 -7.97
N THR A 396 -11.90 -3.71 -7.00
CA THR A 396 -12.51 -3.33 -5.74
C THR A 396 -11.58 -2.47 -4.89
N SER A 397 -12.16 -1.47 -4.23
CA SER A 397 -11.49 -0.58 -3.30
C SER A 397 -12.28 -0.46 -2.02
N GLU A 398 -11.62 -0.60 -0.88
CA GLU A 398 -12.18 -0.31 0.44
C GLU A 398 -11.26 0.75 1.05
N GLY A 399 -11.66 2.02 1.09
CA GLY A 399 -10.75 3.10 1.49
C GLY A 399 -9.51 3.24 0.58
N ASP A 400 -8.51 3.94 1.08
CA ASP A 400 -7.28 4.26 0.36
C ASP A 400 -6.04 4.13 1.26
N LEU A 401 -4.87 4.20 0.62
CA LEU A 401 -3.57 4.07 1.26
C LEU A 401 -2.56 4.98 0.56
N SER A 402 -1.79 5.72 1.36
CA SER A 402 -0.75 6.63 0.87
C SER A 402 0.42 6.71 1.85
N CYS A 403 1.63 6.91 1.32
CA CYS A 403 2.83 7.16 2.12
C CYS A 403 2.67 8.42 2.98
N GLU A 404 1.94 9.40 2.46
CA GLU A 404 1.67 10.70 3.09
C GLU A 404 0.77 10.60 4.36
N TYR A 405 0.21 9.42 4.66
CA TYR A 405 -0.42 9.17 5.97
C TYR A 405 0.60 9.08 7.10
N CYS A 406 1.83 8.69 6.80
CA CYS A 406 2.91 8.52 7.76
C CYS A 406 4.09 9.46 7.52
N HIS A 407 4.23 9.96 6.30
CA HIS A 407 5.23 10.93 5.88
C HIS A 407 4.56 12.23 5.45
N THR A 408 5.29 13.33 5.33
CA THR A 408 4.72 14.53 4.69
C THR A 408 4.93 14.45 3.18
N ASP A 409 4.37 15.41 2.47
CA ASP A 409 4.57 15.61 1.04
C ASP A 409 5.96 16.18 0.69
N LYS A 410 6.72 16.60 1.72
CA LYS A 410 8.13 17.00 1.69
C LYS A 410 8.92 16.13 2.70
N PRO A 411 9.07 14.82 2.43
CA PRO A 411 9.59 13.88 3.41
C PRO A 411 11.12 13.94 3.58
N HIS A 412 11.85 14.61 2.69
CA HIS A 412 13.29 14.79 2.76
C HIS A 412 13.57 16.01 3.65
N ILE A 413 14.14 15.76 4.82
CA ILE A 413 14.25 16.72 5.92
C ILE A 413 15.71 17.12 6.06
N GLY A 414 15.98 18.40 5.82
CA GLY A 414 17.28 19.05 5.90
C GLY A 414 17.23 20.42 5.20
N ALA A 415 18.36 21.12 5.21
CA ALA A 415 18.51 22.44 4.58
C ALA A 415 19.40 22.39 3.32
N ASP A 416 19.75 21.19 2.84
CA ASP A 416 20.67 21.03 1.73
C ASP A 416 19.96 21.02 0.36
N MET A 417 20.78 21.22 -0.68
CA MET A 417 20.37 21.26 -2.07
C MET A 417 19.67 19.98 -2.55
N VAL A 418 20.04 18.82 -1.99
CA VAL A 418 19.51 17.53 -2.43
C VAL A 418 18.07 17.39 -1.95
N ASP A 419 17.79 17.73 -0.70
CA ASP A 419 16.44 17.67 -0.13
C ASP A 419 15.47 18.59 -0.87
N PHE A 420 15.92 19.77 -1.29
CA PHE A 420 15.12 20.68 -2.12
C PHE A 420 14.67 20.01 -3.42
N HIS A 421 15.60 19.40 -4.16
CA HIS A 421 15.29 18.75 -5.43
C HIS A 421 14.43 17.51 -5.22
N LEU A 422 14.75 16.64 -4.26
CA LEU A 422 13.98 15.42 -3.98
C LEU A 422 12.53 15.76 -3.58
N ASN A 423 12.31 16.78 -2.75
CA ASN A 423 10.97 17.25 -2.42
C ASN A 423 10.22 17.85 -3.61
N ARG A 424 10.91 18.37 -4.64
CA ARG A 424 10.27 18.78 -5.89
C ARG A 424 9.86 17.58 -6.75
N HIS A 425 10.64 16.50 -6.72
CA HIS A 425 10.32 15.27 -7.45
C HIS A 425 9.02 14.61 -6.96
N THR A 426 8.68 14.73 -5.67
CA THR A 426 7.44 14.10 -5.12
C THR A 426 6.16 14.59 -5.80
N LYS A 427 6.20 15.72 -6.51
CA LYS A 427 5.08 16.23 -7.32
C LYS A 427 4.83 15.40 -8.59
N HIS A 428 5.84 14.68 -9.10
CA HIS A 428 5.81 14.00 -10.41
C HIS A 428 6.24 12.53 -10.35
N VAL A 429 6.96 12.14 -9.31
CA VAL A 429 7.50 10.81 -9.10
C VAL A 429 6.93 10.30 -7.78
N ALA A 430 6.31 9.12 -7.82
CA ALA A 430 5.78 8.49 -6.61
C ALA A 430 6.92 8.04 -5.69
N CYS A 431 6.69 8.07 -4.37
CA CYS A 431 7.67 7.62 -3.37
C CYS A 431 8.17 6.20 -3.66
N GLN A 432 7.25 5.33 -4.09
CA GLN A 432 7.52 3.94 -4.48
C GLN A 432 8.59 3.84 -5.58
N THR A 433 8.61 4.75 -6.55
CA THR A 433 9.53 4.70 -7.70
C THR A 433 10.99 4.76 -7.24
N CYS A 434 11.30 5.64 -6.29
CA CYS A 434 12.65 5.80 -5.76
C CYS A 434 12.97 4.76 -4.68
N HIS A 435 11.99 4.38 -3.85
CA HIS A 435 12.23 3.54 -2.68
C HIS A 435 11.96 2.05 -2.88
N ILE A 436 11.45 1.62 -4.04
CA ILE A 436 11.29 0.22 -4.44
C ILE A 436 12.02 0.01 -5.79
N PRO A 437 13.37 0.09 -5.81
CA PRO A 437 14.14 -0.01 -7.04
C PRO A 437 14.16 -1.41 -7.65
N LEU A 438 13.82 -2.43 -6.85
CA LEU A 438 13.76 -3.84 -7.25
C LEU A 438 12.52 -4.48 -6.63
N PHE A 439 11.95 -5.46 -7.33
CA PHE A 439 10.94 -6.37 -6.78
C PHE A 439 11.43 -7.81 -6.79
N ALA A 440 10.71 -8.70 -6.09
CA ALA A 440 11.05 -10.11 -5.96
C ALA A 440 12.45 -10.34 -5.38
N LYS A 441 12.80 -9.61 -4.31
CA LYS A 441 14.17 -9.60 -3.75
C LYS A 441 14.64 -10.96 -3.22
N ASP A 442 13.79 -11.71 -2.51
CA ASP A 442 14.16 -12.98 -1.86
C ASP A 442 13.90 -14.22 -2.73
N LYS A 443 12.88 -14.20 -3.59
CA LYS A 443 12.48 -15.36 -4.39
C LYS A 443 11.96 -14.95 -5.77
N PRO A 444 12.18 -15.78 -6.81
CA PRO A 444 11.67 -15.49 -8.15
C PRO A 444 10.15 -15.46 -8.19
N THR A 445 9.61 -14.59 -9.05
CA THR A 445 8.17 -14.47 -9.35
C THR A 445 7.91 -14.64 -10.84
N ARG A 446 6.73 -15.15 -11.21
CA ARG A 446 6.37 -15.35 -12.62
C ARG A 446 6.16 -14.00 -13.32
N VAL A 447 6.79 -13.82 -14.47
CA VAL A 447 6.66 -12.62 -15.32
C VAL A 447 6.06 -12.94 -16.69
N SER A 448 6.09 -14.21 -17.13
CA SER A 448 5.45 -14.68 -18.35
C SER A 448 4.74 -16.02 -18.12
N TRP A 449 3.60 -16.23 -18.78
CA TRP A 449 2.86 -17.50 -18.82
C TRP A 449 2.24 -17.73 -20.20
N ASP A 450 2.78 -18.67 -20.97
CA ASP A 450 2.25 -19.06 -22.28
C ASP A 450 1.37 -20.32 -22.17
N TRP A 451 0.05 -20.13 -22.14
CA TRP A 451 -0.92 -21.24 -22.12
C TRP A 451 -1.03 -21.96 -23.47
N SER A 452 -0.53 -21.39 -24.57
CA SER A 452 -0.62 -22.00 -25.90
C SER A 452 0.24 -23.25 -26.06
N THR A 453 1.17 -23.46 -25.12
CA THR A 453 2.00 -24.68 -25.05
C THR A 453 1.44 -25.72 -24.09
N ALA A 454 0.42 -25.39 -23.29
CA ALA A 454 -0.21 -26.34 -22.38
C ALA A 454 -0.90 -27.47 -23.15
N GLY A 455 -0.81 -28.69 -22.62
CA GLY A 455 -1.30 -29.92 -23.25
C GLY A 455 -0.34 -30.55 -24.27
N LYS A 456 0.70 -29.82 -24.71
CA LYS A 456 1.70 -30.34 -25.66
C LYS A 456 2.75 -31.20 -24.95
N ASP A 457 3.33 -32.13 -25.70
CA ASP A 457 4.48 -32.92 -25.27
C ASP A 457 5.78 -32.17 -25.60
N LEU A 458 6.15 -31.23 -24.73
CA LEU A 458 7.41 -30.48 -24.78
C LEU A 458 8.31 -30.90 -23.62
N PRO A 459 9.65 -30.76 -23.75
CA PRO A 459 10.56 -31.09 -22.66
C PRO A 459 10.33 -30.18 -21.46
N GLU A 460 10.22 -30.78 -20.27
CA GLU A 460 10.26 -30.03 -19.02
C GLU A 460 11.66 -29.46 -18.78
N GLY A 461 11.72 -28.27 -18.20
CA GLY A 461 12.96 -27.57 -17.94
C GLY A 461 12.91 -26.77 -16.64
N LYS A 462 14.09 -26.36 -16.18
CA LYS A 462 14.25 -25.43 -15.08
C LYS A 462 15.12 -24.25 -15.50
N ASP A 463 14.81 -23.07 -14.99
CA ASP A 463 15.63 -21.88 -15.19
C ASP A 463 16.82 -21.82 -14.21
N LYS A 464 17.61 -20.73 -14.27
CA LYS A 464 18.75 -20.49 -13.38
C LYS A 464 18.38 -20.40 -11.89
N TYR A 465 17.10 -20.24 -11.55
CA TYR A 465 16.59 -20.22 -10.18
C TYR A 465 15.98 -21.56 -9.75
N GLY A 466 16.09 -22.59 -10.59
CA GLY A 466 15.49 -23.91 -10.35
C GLY A 466 13.97 -23.94 -10.49
N ARG A 467 13.36 -22.92 -11.12
CA ARG A 467 11.91 -22.85 -11.36
C ARG A 467 11.55 -23.51 -12.68
N THR A 468 10.42 -24.21 -12.69
CA THR A 468 9.89 -24.88 -13.88
C THR A 468 9.65 -23.86 -15.01
N THR A 469 10.22 -24.11 -16.18
CA THR A 469 10.04 -23.28 -17.39
C THR A 469 8.97 -23.82 -18.33
N PHE A 470 8.60 -25.09 -18.18
CA PHE A 470 7.48 -25.72 -18.87
C PHE A 470 6.90 -26.83 -18.01
N ASN A 471 5.57 -26.92 -17.93
CA ASN A 471 4.90 -28.14 -17.53
C ASN A 471 3.65 -28.37 -18.40
N LYS A 472 3.30 -29.64 -18.63
CA LYS A 472 2.20 -29.99 -19.55
C LYS A 472 0.84 -29.42 -19.14
N ARG A 473 0.59 -29.20 -17.83
CA ARG A 473 -0.71 -28.71 -17.33
C ARG A 473 -0.89 -27.20 -17.48
N GLU A 474 0.18 -26.44 -17.43
CA GLU A 474 0.16 -24.98 -17.38
C GLU A 474 0.77 -24.33 -18.63
N GLY A 475 1.66 -25.02 -19.35
CA GLY A 475 2.40 -24.46 -20.47
C GLY A 475 3.76 -23.89 -20.05
N SER A 476 4.24 -22.89 -20.78
CA SER A 476 5.58 -22.33 -20.61
C SER A 476 5.57 -21.14 -19.64
N LEU A 477 6.57 -21.06 -18.77
CA LEU A 477 6.65 -20.11 -17.67
C LEU A 477 8.02 -19.42 -17.68
N GLU A 478 8.03 -18.11 -17.39
CA GLU A 478 9.27 -17.37 -17.17
C GLU A 478 9.23 -16.65 -15.82
N TRP A 479 10.39 -16.56 -15.20
CA TRP A 479 10.56 -16.05 -13.85
C TRP A 479 11.61 -14.96 -13.80
N ALA A 480 11.47 -14.05 -12.84
CA ALA A 480 12.46 -13.03 -12.53
C ALA A 480 12.64 -12.91 -11.02
N GLN A 481 13.87 -12.68 -10.57
CA GLN A 481 14.23 -12.38 -9.18
C GLN A 481 15.04 -11.09 -9.13
N ALA A 482 14.89 -10.29 -8.06
CA ALA A 482 15.57 -9.02 -7.88
C ALA A 482 15.48 -8.12 -9.13
N ALA A 483 14.29 -8.03 -9.72
CA ALA A 483 14.09 -7.45 -11.04
C ALA A 483 13.76 -5.95 -10.96
N LYS A 484 14.21 -5.20 -11.98
CA LYS A 484 13.89 -3.79 -12.16
C LYS A 484 12.39 -3.61 -12.49
N PRO A 485 11.66 -2.71 -11.80
CA PRO A 485 10.29 -2.34 -12.16
C PRO A 485 10.17 -1.73 -13.56
N THR A 486 8.98 -1.85 -14.16
CA THR A 486 8.59 -0.96 -15.25
C THR A 486 7.96 0.31 -14.68
N TYR A 487 8.35 1.47 -15.19
CA TYR A 487 7.80 2.76 -14.75
C TYR A 487 6.75 3.27 -15.73
N ALA A 488 5.62 3.71 -15.23
CA ALA A 488 4.53 4.26 -16.04
C ALA A 488 3.84 5.42 -15.32
N TRP A 489 3.19 6.29 -16.09
CA TRP A 489 2.29 7.30 -15.53
C TRP A 489 1.07 6.65 -14.89
N TYR A 490 0.71 7.12 -13.70
CA TYR A 490 -0.47 6.68 -12.98
C TYR A 490 -1.13 7.83 -12.23
N ASN A 491 -2.39 8.07 -12.53
CA ASN A 491 -3.24 9.13 -11.95
C ASN A 491 -4.23 8.58 -10.90
N GLY A 492 -4.10 7.30 -10.54
CA GLY A 492 -5.01 6.64 -9.60
C GLY A 492 -6.17 5.88 -10.24
N THR A 493 -6.33 5.91 -11.57
CA THR A 493 -7.39 5.18 -12.29
C THR A 493 -6.81 4.08 -13.19
N VAL A 494 -7.62 3.06 -13.46
CA VAL A 494 -7.20 1.86 -14.20
C VAL A 494 -8.24 1.55 -15.27
N LYS A 495 -7.79 1.39 -16.52
CA LYS A 495 -8.62 0.78 -17.57
C LYS A 495 -8.49 -0.73 -17.46
N ARG A 496 -9.63 -1.43 -17.47
CA ARG A 496 -9.69 -2.88 -17.26
C ARG A 496 -10.36 -3.57 -18.42
N TYR A 497 -9.84 -4.74 -18.77
CA TYR A 497 -10.59 -5.71 -19.54
C TYR A 497 -11.55 -6.43 -18.60
N LEU A 498 -12.83 -6.47 -18.96
CA LEU A 498 -13.85 -7.26 -18.28
C LEU A 498 -14.23 -8.46 -19.15
N LEU A 499 -14.57 -9.58 -18.51
CA LEU A 499 -14.99 -10.77 -19.23
C LEU A 499 -16.21 -10.45 -20.12
N GLY A 500 -16.10 -10.76 -21.42
CA GLY A 500 -17.06 -10.38 -22.46
C GLY A 500 -16.63 -9.20 -23.33
N ASP A 501 -15.63 -8.41 -22.93
CA ASP A 501 -15.04 -7.37 -23.78
C ASP A 501 -14.30 -7.99 -24.97
N ARG A 502 -14.20 -7.25 -26.08
CA ARG A 502 -13.37 -7.68 -27.21
C ARG A 502 -11.88 -7.56 -26.89
N VAL A 503 -11.10 -8.52 -27.34
CA VAL A 503 -9.63 -8.48 -27.30
C VAL A 503 -9.08 -7.42 -28.25
N ASN A 504 -7.87 -6.95 -27.98
CA ASN A 504 -7.13 -6.09 -28.88
C ASN A 504 -6.57 -6.92 -30.05
N GLU A 505 -6.99 -6.62 -31.27
CA GLU A 505 -6.54 -7.32 -32.48
C GLU A 505 -5.22 -6.75 -33.04
N LYS A 506 -4.78 -5.57 -32.57
CA LYS A 506 -3.60 -4.85 -33.07
C LYS A 506 -2.40 -4.91 -32.11
N GLY A 507 -2.41 -5.82 -31.16
CA GLY A 507 -1.36 -5.99 -30.16
C GLY A 507 -1.90 -6.63 -28.88
N PRO A 508 -1.12 -6.62 -27.78
CA PRO A 508 -1.54 -7.23 -26.54
C PRO A 508 -2.83 -6.63 -25.98
N THR A 509 -3.69 -7.47 -25.41
CA THR A 509 -4.87 -7.01 -24.64
C THR A 509 -4.43 -6.65 -23.23
N GLU A 510 -4.65 -5.40 -22.84
CA GLU A 510 -4.28 -4.89 -21.51
C GLU A 510 -5.38 -5.20 -20.48
N LEU A 511 -5.13 -6.14 -19.57
CA LEU A 511 -6.13 -6.57 -18.59
C LEU A 511 -6.36 -5.56 -17.47
N ALA A 512 -5.28 -4.88 -17.06
CA ALA A 512 -5.30 -3.82 -16.06
C ALA A 512 -4.21 -2.82 -16.41
N ARG A 513 -4.60 -1.70 -17.04
CA ARG A 513 -3.69 -0.64 -17.48
C ARG A 513 -3.79 0.57 -16.55
N PRO A 514 -2.70 0.98 -15.87
CA PRO A 514 -2.68 2.24 -15.14
C PRO A 514 -2.83 3.40 -16.12
N MET A 515 -3.73 4.32 -15.79
CA MET A 515 -4.00 5.50 -16.62
C MET A 515 -3.20 6.70 -16.14
N GLY A 516 -2.85 7.57 -17.07
CA GLY A 516 -2.10 8.80 -16.81
C GLY A 516 -1.19 9.12 -17.98
N SER A 517 -0.66 10.34 -18.00
CA SER A 517 0.28 10.80 -19.02
C SER A 517 1.19 11.90 -18.49
N LEU A 518 2.14 12.31 -19.33
CA LEU A 518 2.98 13.49 -19.09
C LEU A 518 2.16 14.78 -18.96
N ASP A 519 0.97 14.86 -19.56
CA ASP A 519 0.14 16.06 -19.54
C ASP A 519 -0.95 16.02 -18.46
N ASP A 520 -1.29 14.84 -17.93
CA ASP A 520 -2.32 14.66 -16.88
C ASP A 520 -1.87 15.13 -15.49
N PRO A 521 -2.31 16.29 -14.97
CA PRO A 521 -1.77 16.91 -13.76
C PRO A 521 -1.88 16.04 -12.49
N ALA A 522 -2.75 15.02 -12.48
CA ALA A 522 -2.87 14.07 -11.38
C ALA A 522 -1.87 12.90 -11.50
N GLY A 523 -1.26 12.71 -12.66
CA GLY A 523 -0.33 11.63 -12.96
C GLY A 523 1.03 11.80 -12.28
N ARG A 524 1.50 10.73 -11.62
CA ARG A 524 2.90 10.56 -11.21
C ARG A 524 3.50 9.30 -11.83
N ILE A 525 4.82 9.21 -11.88
CA ILE A 525 5.53 8.01 -12.35
C ILE A 525 5.56 7.00 -11.19
N TYR A 526 4.98 5.81 -11.40
CA TYR A 526 4.91 4.71 -10.43
C TYR A 526 5.65 3.45 -10.93
N PRO A 527 6.13 2.58 -10.03
CA PRO A 527 6.73 1.30 -10.37
C PRO A 527 5.67 0.19 -10.47
N PHE A 528 5.82 -0.66 -11.49
CA PHE A 528 4.95 -1.79 -11.74
C PHE A 528 5.75 -3.05 -12.04
N LYS A 529 5.26 -4.18 -11.54
CA LYS A 529 5.52 -5.49 -12.13
C LYS A 529 4.56 -5.67 -13.30
N ILE A 530 5.09 -6.06 -14.46
CA ILE A 530 4.29 -6.45 -15.62
C ILE A 530 4.32 -7.97 -15.74
N SER A 531 3.14 -8.59 -15.82
CA SER A 531 3.01 -9.97 -16.27
C SER A 531 2.51 -10.00 -17.72
N ARG A 532 3.14 -10.84 -18.55
CA ARG A 532 2.73 -11.13 -19.92
C ARG A 532 2.18 -12.54 -20.00
N ALA A 533 1.28 -12.79 -20.94
CA ALA A 533 0.83 -14.14 -21.23
C ALA A 533 0.39 -14.30 -22.68
N LYS A 534 0.31 -15.54 -23.12
CA LYS A 534 -0.60 -15.95 -24.19
C LYS A 534 -1.72 -16.74 -23.55
N GLN A 535 -2.95 -16.26 -23.69
CA GLN A 535 -4.12 -16.88 -23.06
C GLN A 535 -5.21 -17.13 -24.08
N ILE A 536 -6.07 -18.08 -23.75
CA ILE A 536 -7.13 -18.57 -24.62
C ILE A 536 -8.21 -17.49 -24.86
N SER A 537 -8.62 -17.35 -26.12
CA SER A 537 -9.64 -16.42 -26.62
C SER A 537 -10.56 -17.14 -27.60
N ASP A 538 -11.81 -16.73 -27.69
CA ASP A 538 -12.75 -17.22 -28.69
C ASP A 538 -12.40 -16.63 -30.06
N ALA A 539 -12.21 -17.50 -31.05
CA ALA A 539 -11.73 -17.09 -32.38
C ALA A 539 -12.80 -16.37 -33.22
N VAL A 540 -14.08 -16.45 -32.83
CA VAL A 540 -15.20 -15.83 -33.54
C VAL A 540 -15.70 -14.59 -32.79
N TYR A 541 -16.01 -14.73 -31.50
CA TYR A 541 -16.49 -13.61 -30.68
C TYR A 541 -15.37 -12.62 -30.33
N ARG A 542 -14.11 -13.04 -30.44
CA ARG A 542 -12.92 -12.23 -30.11
C ARG A 542 -12.96 -11.75 -28.66
N THR A 543 -13.34 -12.62 -27.74
CA THR A 543 -13.37 -12.36 -26.30
C THR A 543 -12.48 -13.38 -25.60
N LEU A 544 -11.81 -12.99 -24.51
CA LEU A 544 -11.07 -13.94 -23.68
C LEU A 544 -12.03 -15.00 -23.11
N ILE A 545 -11.55 -16.24 -23.09
CA ILE A 545 -12.30 -17.37 -22.55
C ILE A 545 -11.98 -17.49 -21.06
N ALA A 546 -13.02 -17.75 -20.25
CA ALA A 546 -12.87 -18.21 -18.87
C ALA A 546 -12.96 -19.75 -18.87
N PRO A 547 -11.85 -20.50 -18.97
CA PRO A 547 -11.89 -21.94 -19.04
C PRO A 547 -12.08 -22.57 -17.66
N GLN A 548 -12.72 -23.73 -17.61
CA GLN A 548 -12.66 -24.61 -16.45
C GLN A 548 -11.31 -25.35 -16.44
N LEU A 549 -10.40 -24.91 -15.57
CA LEU A 549 -9.08 -25.51 -15.35
C LEU A 549 -9.17 -26.68 -14.35
N TRP A 550 -9.74 -26.43 -13.18
CA TRP A 550 -9.92 -27.43 -12.11
C TRP A 550 -10.96 -28.48 -12.50
N GLU A 551 -10.60 -29.76 -12.41
CA GLU A 551 -11.36 -30.91 -12.94
C GLU A 551 -11.70 -30.85 -14.45
N GLY A 552 -11.27 -29.79 -15.14
CA GLY A 552 -11.45 -29.58 -16.57
C GLY A 552 -10.14 -29.78 -17.32
N PHE A 553 -9.54 -28.69 -17.82
CA PHE A 553 -8.32 -28.76 -18.62
C PHE A 553 -7.17 -29.52 -17.93
N TRP A 554 -6.93 -29.31 -16.64
CA TRP A 554 -5.84 -29.99 -15.93
C TRP A 554 -6.00 -31.51 -15.81
N LYS A 555 -7.23 -32.02 -15.93
CA LYS A 555 -7.55 -33.45 -15.88
C LYS A 555 -7.60 -34.07 -17.27
N HIS A 556 -8.12 -33.34 -18.25
CA HIS A 556 -8.47 -33.88 -19.57
C HIS A 556 -7.57 -33.41 -20.71
N GLY A 557 -6.84 -32.31 -20.55
CA GLY A 557 -6.02 -31.72 -21.62
C GLY A 557 -6.81 -31.18 -22.81
N ASP A 558 -8.11 -30.97 -22.67
CA ASP A 558 -9.02 -30.56 -23.75
C ASP A 558 -9.47 -29.11 -23.57
N TRP A 559 -8.94 -28.21 -24.41
CA TRP A 559 -9.29 -26.79 -24.40
C TRP A 559 -10.73 -26.51 -24.83
N ASN A 560 -11.30 -27.28 -25.77
CA ASN A 560 -12.68 -27.06 -26.21
C ASN A 560 -13.66 -27.40 -25.10
N LYS A 561 -13.48 -28.55 -24.46
CA LYS A 561 -14.31 -28.97 -23.33
C LYS A 561 -14.20 -28.00 -22.15
N ALA A 562 -12.98 -27.59 -21.79
CA ALA A 562 -12.75 -26.63 -20.72
C ALA A 562 -13.38 -25.25 -21.02
N SER A 563 -13.30 -24.80 -22.27
CA SER A 563 -13.88 -23.53 -22.73
C SER A 563 -15.40 -23.55 -22.68
N GLU A 564 -16.03 -24.61 -23.21
CA GLU A 564 -17.48 -24.74 -23.22
C GLU A 564 -18.05 -24.73 -21.79
N GLN A 565 -17.44 -25.52 -20.89
CA GLN A 565 -17.90 -25.64 -19.50
C GLN A 565 -17.69 -24.35 -18.72
N GLY A 566 -16.52 -23.71 -18.84
CA GLY A 566 -16.21 -22.49 -18.11
C GLY A 566 -17.01 -21.28 -18.61
N MET A 567 -17.17 -21.13 -19.93
CA MET A 567 -17.97 -20.04 -20.52
C MET A 567 -19.45 -20.17 -20.18
N ARG A 568 -20.00 -21.40 -20.18
CA ARG A 568 -21.36 -21.66 -19.70
C ARG A 568 -21.57 -21.19 -18.27
N GLN A 569 -20.60 -21.44 -17.39
CA GLN A 569 -20.65 -21.02 -15.99
C GLN A 569 -20.46 -19.51 -15.82
N ALA A 570 -19.71 -18.86 -16.72
CA ALA A 570 -19.60 -17.41 -16.81
C ALA A 570 -20.82 -16.74 -17.46
N GLY A 571 -21.78 -17.50 -17.99
CA GLY A 571 -22.94 -16.96 -18.71
C GLY A 571 -22.61 -16.37 -20.08
N LEU A 572 -21.52 -16.80 -20.71
CA LEU A 572 -21.05 -16.30 -22.00
C LEU A 572 -21.05 -17.41 -23.07
N GLN A 573 -21.14 -16.99 -24.33
CA GLN A 573 -21.13 -17.91 -25.46
C GLN A 573 -19.71 -18.36 -25.80
N TYR A 574 -19.58 -19.61 -26.26
CA TYR A 574 -18.37 -20.14 -26.87
C TYR A 574 -18.71 -20.63 -28.29
N SER A 575 -17.94 -20.22 -29.28
CA SER A 575 -18.17 -20.54 -30.69
C SER A 575 -17.76 -21.96 -31.08
N GLY A 576 -17.10 -22.69 -30.17
CA GLY A 576 -16.47 -23.98 -30.48
C GLY A 576 -15.06 -23.84 -31.07
N ARG A 577 -14.57 -22.61 -31.27
CA ARG A 577 -13.22 -22.34 -31.79
C ARG A 577 -12.48 -21.37 -30.88
N HIS A 578 -11.23 -21.70 -30.59
CA HIS A 578 -10.36 -20.87 -29.79
C HIS A 578 -9.05 -20.55 -30.50
N GLU A 579 -8.41 -19.50 -30.05
CA GLU A 579 -7.06 -19.08 -30.39
C GLU A 579 -6.32 -18.65 -29.12
N PHE A 580 -5.03 -18.35 -29.22
CA PHE A 580 -4.26 -17.79 -28.12
C PHE A 580 -3.81 -16.39 -28.48
N VAL A 581 -4.15 -15.43 -27.62
CA VAL A 581 -3.82 -14.00 -27.81
C VAL A 581 -2.89 -13.52 -26.72
N GLU A 582 -2.08 -12.52 -27.05
CA GLU A 582 -1.18 -11.90 -26.08
C GLU A 582 -1.94 -10.98 -25.11
N THR A 583 -1.60 -11.06 -23.83
CA THR A 583 -2.15 -10.18 -22.80
C THR A 583 -1.08 -9.66 -21.88
N VAL A 584 -1.36 -8.49 -21.32
CA VAL A 584 -0.48 -7.82 -20.38
C VAL A 584 -1.28 -7.30 -19.18
N MET A 585 -0.72 -7.45 -17.99
CA MET A 585 -1.34 -6.97 -16.76
C MET A 585 -0.30 -6.25 -15.90
N TYR A 586 -0.65 -5.04 -15.47
CA TYR A 586 0.17 -4.27 -14.54
C TYR A 586 -0.23 -4.59 -13.10
N ARG A 587 0.79 -4.70 -12.24
CA ARG A 587 0.63 -4.84 -10.79
C ARG A 587 1.49 -3.78 -10.12
N GLY A 588 0.86 -2.88 -9.36
CA GLY A 588 1.60 -1.85 -8.62
C GLY A 588 2.51 -2.49 -7.59
N LEU A 589 3.72 -1.92 -7.43
CA LEU A 589 4.68 -2.32 -6.39
C LEU A 589 4.58 -1.32 -5.25
N THR A 590 4.19 -1.79 -4.06
CA THR A 590 3.89 -0.94 -2.90
C THR A 590 4.53 -1.40 -1.59
N HIS A 591 5.13 -2.59 -1.57
CA HIS A 591 5.90 -3.15 -0.45
C HIS A 591 7.36 -3.35 -0.86
N GLU A 592 8.16 -3.95 0.01
CA GLU A 592 9.61 -4.08 -0.17
C GLU A 592 10.30 -2.70 -0.24
N VAL A 593 9.83 -1.76 0.57
CA VAL A 593 10.45 -0.43 0.65
C VAL A 593 11.85 -0.59 1.21
N MET A 594 12.87 -0.16 0.47
CA MET A 594 14.26 -0.26 0.86
C MET A 594 14.67 0.83 1.86
N PRO A 595 15.74 0.59 2.64
CA PRO A 595 16.44 1.64 3.37
C PRO A 595 16.65 2.90 2.53
N LYS A 596 16.59 4.09 3.14
CA LYS A 596 16.82 5.37 2.45
C LYS A 596 18.18 5.42 1.74
N GLU A 597 19.17 4.72 2.28
CA GLU A 597 20.52 4.61 1.71
C GLU A 597 20.53 3.81 0.40
N LYS A 598 19.50 3.00 0.15
CA LYS A 598 19.31 2.15 -1.02
C LYS A 598 18.13 2.62 -1.90
N ALA A 599 17.76 3.90 -1.82
CA ALA A 599 16.87 4.52 -2.79
C ALA A 599 17.59 4.73 -4.13
N LEU A 600 16.85 4.94 -5.21
CA LEU A 600 17.44 5.36 -6.49
C LEU A 600 18.17 6.70 -6.35
N SER A 601 19.41 6.75 -6.83
CA SER A 601 20.22 7.96 -6.94
C SER A 601 19.86 8.78 -8.18
N CYS A 602 20.32 10.03 -8.22
CA CYS A 602 20.10 10.90 -9.36
C CYS A 602 20.71 10.31 -10.64
N ALA A 603 21.94 9.78 -10.56
CA ALA A 603 22.68 9.21 -11.68
C ALA A 603 22.07 7.90 -12.22
N GLN A 604 21.23 7.20 -11.44
CA GLN A 604 20.51 6.02 -11.93
C GLN A 604 19.37 6.39 -12.86
N CYS A 605 18.67 7.50 -12.61
CA CYS A 605 17.61 7.98 -13.49
C CYS A 605 18.17 8.86 -14.61
N HIS A 606 19.05 9.80 -14.28
CA HIS A 606 19.55 10.82 -15.17
C HIS A 606 20.93 10.46 -15.72
N THR A 607 21.01 10.14 -17.01
CA THR A 607 22.27 9.75 -17.65
C THR A 607 23.28 10.90 -17.70
N ALA A 608 22.79 12.14 -17.82
CA ALA A 608 23.64 13.34 -17.77
C ALA A 608 24.42 13.45 -16.45
N LEU A 609 23.85 12.94 -15.34
CA LEU A 609 24.48 12.96 -14.02
C LEU A 609 25.45 11.79 -13.77
N THR A 610 25.79 11.01 -14.80
CA THR A 610 26.83 9.95 -14.67
C THR A 610 28.23 10.48 -14.99
N LYS A 611 28.33 11.68 -15.58
CA LYS A 611 29.58 12.29 -16.04
C LYS A 611 29.78 13.67 -15.40
N ALA A 612 31.04 14.05 -15.20
CA ALA A 612 31.39 15.38 -14.72
C ALA A 612 30.89 16.47 -15.69
N PRO A 613 30.47 17.66 -15.18
CA PRO A 613 30.56 18.09 -13.78
C PRO A 613 29.34 17.67 -12.92
N TYR A 614 28.57 16.64 -13.31
CA TYR A 614 27.41 16.13 -12.58
C TYR A 614 26.35 17.23 -12.36
N CYS A 615 25.81 17.35 -11.15
CA CYS A 615 24.94 18.45 -10.77
C CYS A 615 25.70 19.78 -10.59
N GLY A 616 27.04 19.77 -10.58
CA GLY A 616 27.89 20.96 -10.56
C GLY A 616 27.66 21.90 -11.75
N GLN A 617 27.19 21.38 -12.90
CA GLN A 617 26.78 22.21 -14.04
C GLN A 617 25.68 23.22 -13.67
N CYS A 618 24.71 22.80 -12.87
CA CYS A 618 23.60 23.66 -12.43
C CYS A 618 23.94 24.42 -11.14
N HIS A 619 24.80 23.84 -10.31
CA HIS A 619 25.15 24.36 -8.99
C HIS A 619 26.51 25.05 -8.94
N GLN A 620 27.00 25.48 -10.11
CA GLN A 620 28.15 26.35 -10.29
C GLN A 620 29.41 25.86 -9.59
N GLU A 621 29.60 24.53 -9.54
CA GLU A 621 30.74 23.87 -8.90
C GLU A 621 31.05 24.42 -7.49
N THR A 622 29.99 24.67 -6.70
CA THR A 622 30.09 25.22 -5.33
C THR A 622 31.25 24.55 -4.56
N PRO A 623 32.25 25.33 -4.08
CA PRO A 623 33.41 24.78 -3.41
C PRO A 623 33.06 23.92 -2.19
N GLY A 624 33.80 22.83 -1.99
CA GLY A 624 33.59 21.91 -0.87
C GLY A 624 32.45 20.90 -1.05
N VAL A 625 31.76 20.91 -2.19
CA VAL A 625 30.69 19.97 -2.51
C VAL A 625 31.19 18.87 -3.44
N ASP A 626 31.12 17.61 -3.01
CA ASP A 626 31.38 16.44 -3.86
C ASP A 626 30.14 16.07 -4.69
N PHE A 627 29.98 16.71 -5.84
CA PHE A 627 28.87 16.44 -6.77
C PHE A 627 28.89 15.01 -7.33
N ALA A 628 30.06 14.36 -7.40
CA ALA A 628 30.20 13.00 -7.87
C ALA A 628 29.61 12.01 -6.86
N ALA A 629 29.86 12.22 -5.58
CA ALA A 629 29.28 11.43 -4.49
C ALA A 629 27.77 11.71 -4.35
N LEU A 630 27.35 12.99 -4.40
CA LEU A 630 25.93 13.34 -4.27
C LEU A 630 25.07 12.74 -5.37
N SER A 631 25.51 12.82 -6.63
CA SER A 631 24.76 12.27 -7.77
C SER A 631 24.59 10.75 -7.71
N ARG A 632 25.53 10.04 -7.07
CA ARG A 632 25.54 8.58 -6.92
C ARG A 632 25.02 8.09 -5.56
N ARG A 633 24.61 8.99 -4.67
CA ARG A 633 24.08 8.64 -3.33
C ARG A 633 22.79 7.83 -3.48
N GLY A 634 22.86 6.53 -3.23
CA GLY A 634 21.74 5.60 -3.35
C GLY A 634 22.20 4.15 -3.46
N ILE A 635 21.35 3.30 -4.02
CA ILE A 635 21.59 1.86 -4.17
C ILE A 635 22.81 1.56 -5.05
N ASP A 636 23.70 0.69 -4.58
CA ASP A 636 24.83 0.15 -5.33
C ASP A 636 24.56 -1.30 -5.76
N PHE A 637 24.23 -1.50 -7.03
CA PHE A 637 23.97 -2.83 -7.59
C PHE A 637 25.23 -3.69 -7.68
N SER A 638 26.42 -3.10 -7.82
CA SER A 638 27.68 -3.85 -7.82
C SER A 638 27.91 -4.48 -6.44
N GLN A 639 27.72 -3.69 -5.38
CA GLN A 639 27.80 -4.19 -4.01
C GLN A 639 26.73 -5.26 -3.74
N MET A 640 25.50 -5.06 -4.18
CA MET A 640 24.44 -6.06 -4.01
C MET A 640 24.72 -7.37 -4.75
N SER A 641 25.31 -7.30 -5.94
CA SER A 641 25.75 -8.45 -6.72
C SER A 641 26.86 -9.22 -5.99
N GLN A 642 27.84 -8.52 -5.42
CA GLN A 642 28.89 -9.12 -4.57
C GLN A 642 28.31 -9.80 -3.31
N LEU A 643 27.17 -9.33 -2.81
CA LEU A 643 26.42 -9.92 -1.70
C LEU A 643 25.44 -11.03 -2.14
N GLY A 644 25.48 -11.45 -3.42
CA GLY A 644 24.73 -12.58 -3.95
C GLY A 644 23.35 -12.27 -4.55
N SER A 645 23.01 -10.98 -4.75
CA SER A 645 21.77 -10.61 -5.45
C SER A 645 21.93 -10.73 -6.97
N ASP A 646 20.91 -11.22 -7.69
CA ASP A 646 20.91 -11.34 -9.14
C ASP A 646 20.65 -9.98 -9.83
N VAL A 647 21.60 -9.05 -9.66
CA VAL A 647 21.47 -7.65 -10.10
C VAL A 647 22.69 -7.15 -10.86
N GLN A 648 23.61 -8.05 -11.24
CA GLN A 648 24.83 -7.71 -11.97
C GLN A 648 24.55 -6.94 -13.27
N GLU A 649 23.46 -7.27 -13.96
CA GLU A 649 23.04 -6.58 -15.19
C GLU A 649 22.64 -5.11 -14.97
N LEU A 650 22.34 -4.74 -13.72
CA LEU A 650 21.97 -3.39 -13.30
C LEU A 650 23.19 -2.57 -12.83
N ALA A 651 24.34 -3.22 -12.62
CA ALA A 651 25.57 -2.55 -12.18
C ALA A 651 26.01 -1.47 -13.19
N GLY A 652 26.20 -0.23 -12.69
CA GLY A 652 26.59 0.92 -13.50
C GLY A 652 25.56 1.39 -14.54
N LYS A 653 24.35 0.83 -14.57
CA LYS A 653 23.29 1.26 -15.48
C LYS A 653 22.65 2.55 -15.01
N SER A 654 22.44 3.47 -15.96
CA SER A 654 21.59 4.65 -15.81
C SER A 654 20.30 4.46 -16.64
N ASN A 655 19.50 5.52 -16.79
CA ASN A 655 18.21 5.50 -17.49
C ASN A 655 17.25 4.45 -16.89
N PHE A 656 17.22 4.37 -15.55
CA PHE A 656 16.28 3.51 -14.84
C PHE A 656 14.83 3.84 -15.23
N ILE A 657 14.54 5.13 -15.36
CA ILE A 657 13.28 5.64 -15.90
C ILE A 657 13.53 5.99 -17.37
N ASP A 658 12.96 5.22 -18.28
CA ASP A 658 13.00 5.55 -19.71
C ASP A 658 12.06 6.75 -19.98
N PHE A 659 12.62 7.95 -19.90
CA PHE A 659 11.88 9.19 -20.07
C PHE A 659 11.23 9.31 -21.46
N ARG A 660 11.85 8.75 -22.51
CA ARG A 660 11.27 8.77 -23.87
C ARG A 660 10.00 7.93 -23.93
N SER A 661 10.00 6.74 -23.31
CA SER A 661 8.80 5.91 -23.20
C SER A 661 7.65 6.59 -22.44
N LEU A 662 7.99 7.55 -21.57
CA LEU A 662 7.04 8.34 -20.78
C LEU A 662 6.59 9.64 -21.47
N GLY A 663 7.02 9.90 -22.72
CA GLY A 663 6.65 11.06 -23.51
C GLY A 663 7.58 12.27 -23.41
N TYR A 664 8.66 12.20 -22.64
CA TYR A 664 9.67 13.26 -22.64
C TYR A 664 10.51 13.21 -23.92
N LYS A 665 11.00 14.38 -24.37
CA LYS A 665 11.89 14.45 -25.57
C LYS A 665 13.30 13.89 -25.31
N GLY A 666 13.65 13.61 -24.06
CA GLY A 666 14.98 13.29 -23.56
C GLY A 666 15.02 13.33 -22.03
N ASP A 667 16.21 13.38 -21.45
CA ASP A 667 16.39 13.49 -20.00
C ASP A 667 15.87 14.86 -19.49
N PRO A 668 14.87 14.92 -18.59
CA PRO A 668 14.30 16.17 -18.10
C PRO A 668 15.33 17.12 -17.47
N ILE A 669 16.47 16.60 -17.00
CA ILE A 669 17.54 17.43 -16.47
C ILE A 669 18.36 18.13 -17.54
N GLU A 670 18.21 17.78 -18.82
CA GLU A 670 18.89 18.43 -19.95
C GLU A 670 17.92 19.29 -20.76
N ILE A 671 16.71 18.77 -20.98
CA ILE A 671 15.73 19.39 -21.90
C ILE A 671 14.62 20.19 -21.20
N GLY A 672 14.55 20.10 -19.87
CA GLY A 672 13.45 20.63 -19.08
C GLY A 672 12.31 19.62 -18.87
N GLY A 673 11.58 19.79 -17.78
CA GLY A 673 10.56 18.85 -17.33
C GLY A 673 9.13 19.37 -17.44
N ARG A 674 8.21 18.54 -16.94
CA ARG A 674 6.75 18.68 -17.00
C ARG A 674 6.18 20.03 -16.51
N PHE A 675 6.90 20.77 -15.64
CA PHE A 675 6.44 22.06 -15.10
C PHE A 675 7.59 23.06 -14.90
N GLY A 676 8.53 23.10 -15.83
CA GLY A 676 9.56 24.12 -15.89
C GLY A 676 10.83 23.65 -16.55
N LYS A 677 11.49 24.58 -17.25
CA LYS A 677 12.90 24.42 -17.62
C LYS A 677 13.73 24.69 -16.36
N LEU A 678 14.73 23.85 -16.12
CA LEU A 678 15.82 24.27 -15.26
C LEU A 678 16.44 25.51 -15.94
N LEU A 679 16.59 26.60 -15.19
CA LEU A 679 17.30 27.77 -15.70
C LEU A 679 18.78 27.37 -15.80
N PHE A 680 19.17 26.83 -16.95
CA PHE A 680 20.57 26.53 -17.21
C PHE A 680 21.34 27.84 -17.42
N GLY A 681 22.44 27.99 -16.70
CA GLY A 681 23.46 29.01 -16.96
C GLY A 681 23.80 29.87 -15.74
N ARG A 682 25.08 30.26 -15.64
CA ARG A 682 25.45 31.49 -14.94
C ARG A 682 24.59 32.61 -15.55
N LYS A 683 23.98 33.44 -14.71
CA LYS A 683 23.67 34.81 -15.17
C LYS A 683 25.03 35.37 -15.59
N ASN A 684 25.18 35.62 -16.89
CA ASN A 684 26.33 36.39 -17.41
C ASN A 684 26.36 37.74 -16.73
#